data_AF-A0A4Q2V1B1-F1
#
_entry.id   AF-A0A4Q2V1B1-F1
#
_cell.length_a   1.000
_cell.length_b   1.000
_cell.length_c   1.000
_cell.angle_alpha   90.00
_cell.angle_beta   90.00
_cell.angle_gamma   90.00
#
_symmetry.space_group_name_H-M   'P 1'
#
loop_
_entity.id
_entity.type
_entity.pdbx_description
1 polymer ?
#
loop_
_entity_poly.entity_id
_entity_poly.type
_entity_poly.pdbx_seq_one_letter_code
_entity_poly.pdbx_strand_id
1 'polypeptide(L)'
;MATLDTLKQTLRQTARATASCVTQPLSHAQYSAGFDVLMQGSGWMTYRNFIVPQLSSLLDRLLNSRVHISVLEIGPGPKSVVGYLPYHVRRKVRRYVAFEPNDLFAIRLDGWFHPTSGTEPPLPCLERRPDIHQMPFAPDKDNKNTRSGTSIGTSDGGKFDVVLFCHSMYGMKPKRRFIEQALKLLDEHPKSGIVVAFHRDGDLNLDGLVCHHTASFPTGIVRVATDDETLDRFTSFIAGFAFRDAKMDKAIRGEWRELCHALGRREKAHPDHLLFSSPNVVATFTKHAIALPDLMAQMPLVNNGRRIKNQEARLHRPASIVRPTQVQHIQQCVKWALEQNVGLTVIGGSHSGQCLWPNVVAIDMSAFDQVHTVTAESEGGEPNFDSTSLVVAEAGCNTGDIIRKTMAVGLTVPLGARPSVGSGLWLQGGIGHLARLHGLACDALVGAIMVSVASGQVLYVGRVPSKYRPAGAVQSEAESDTLWALKGAGTNFGIVVSVVFETHAARTYSVRNWSIPLKGNHEARLKLHDFDRCSRALTRHCSADAYLYSNNDQIHLGVTLIESATTKVLSQSHTLIGTALGPEDNLETVDGVGLFETEMYISGMHGGHGGGKTSSFKRCLFLKQIGAVDIASVLVAAIETRPSPLCYIHLLQGGGALSDVAGDATAFGCRDWDFACVITAVWPYDQGETEVALGAVQWVYNVARDLLPLSSGAYGADLGPDPRDTALAAKAFGPNGPRLARLKQNLDPRNVLAYACPLPKPPMKQKLIILVTGESGVGKDYCADIWVSVFTRCAHKRCKARKASISDATKREYAAATGADLDALLGDRAYKEQHRPALTAFFKEQMRQQPRLPEKHFLNVVFDAADMDVLVITGMRDEAPTATLSHLVPNSRLLDIRVTASEKTRQARRKCQVNDNDRHNHDCKNDNRGSNGSNCKSNSTTLDYRHSLVFDNEATGDEVARRFADKYLLPLLHKDLERLASMVVPVPDFQ
;
A
#
# COMPACT_ATOMS: atom_id res chain seq x y z
N MET A 1 26.99 -3.26 -10.23
CA MET A 1 27.10 -4.25 -9.13
C MET A 1 26.33 -5.48 -9.54
N ALA A 2 27.01 -6.61 -9.76
CA ALA A 2 26.36 -7.86 -10.15
C ALA A 2 25.57 -8.51 -9.00
N THR A 3 24.64 -9.41 -9.33
CA THR A 3 23.97 -10.27 -8.35
C THR A 3 24.82 -11.49 -8.01
N LEU A 4 24.56 -12.14 -6.87
CA LEU A 4 25.21 -13.41 -6.53
C LEU A 4 24.90 -14.53 -7.53
N ASP A 5 23.70 -14.58 -8.11
CA ASP A 5 23.41 -15.60 -9.14
C ASP A 5 24.16 -15.30 -10.44
N THR A 6 24.28 -14.03 -10.85
CA THR A 6 25.15 -13.64 -11.97
C THR A 6 26.59 -14.11 -11.71
N LEU A 7 27.14 -13.80 -10.54
CA LEU A 7 28.49 -14.24 -10.15
C LEU A 7 28.60 -15.77 -10.21
N LYS A 8 27.65 -16.50 -9.62
CA LYS A 8 27.61 -17.97 -9.65
C LYS A 8 27.58 -18.54 -11.06
N GLN A 9 26.76 -17.98 -11.95
CA GLN A 9 26.67 -18.42 -13.34
C GLN A 9 28.01 -18.19 -14.06
N THR A 10 28.63 -17.02 -13.88
CA THR A 10 29.93 -16.70 -14.49
C THR A 10 31.04 -17.62 -13.96
N LEU A 11 31.16 -17.81 -12.64
CA LEU A 11 32.14 -18.73 -12.04
C LEU A 11 32.01 -20.15 -12.60
N ARG A 12 30.77 -20.64 -12.74
CA ARG A 12 30.46 -21.96 -13.30
C ARG A 12 30.76 -22.07 -14.80
N GLN A 13 30.55 -21.00 -15.57
CA GLN A 13 30.88 -20.95 -17.00
C GLN A 13 32.39 -21.00 -17.20
N THR A 14 33.15 -20.19 -16.46
CA THR A 14 34.62 -20.21 -16.48
C THR A 14 35.16 -21.61 -16.16
N ALA A 15 34.63 -22.25 -15.11
CA ALA A 15 35.01 -23.61 -14.76
C ALA A 15 34.73 -24.67 -15.85
N ARG A 16 33.69 -24.47 -16.68
CA ARG A 16 33.34 -25.38 -17.79
C ARG A 16 34.23 -25.17 -19.02
N ALA A 17 34.71 -23.95 -19.24
CA ALA A 17 35.61 -23.64 -20.35
C ALA A 17 36.98 -24.32 -20.19
N THR A 18 37.40 -24.60 -18.94
CA THR A 18 38.60 -25.35 -18.59
C THR A 18 38.37 -26.87 -18.72
N ALA A 19 38.17 -27.35 -19.95
CA ALA A 19 37.59 -28.63 -20.38
C ALA A 19 38.21 -29.97 -19.87
N SER A 20 39.00 -30.00 -18.80
CA SER A 20 39.63 -31.20 -18.24
C SER A 20 39.28 -31.50 -16.77
N CYS A 21 38.43 -30.71 -16.12
CA CYS A 21 38.35 -30.71 -14.66
C CYS A 21 37.32 -31.67 -14.04
N VAL A 22 37.78 -32.52 -13.12
CA VAL A 22 36.90 -33.30 -12.22
C VAL A 22 36.57 -32.44 -10.99
N THR A 23 35.33 -31.97 -10.94
CA THR A 23 34.79 -31.26 -9.77
C THR A 23 34.37 -32.26 -8.67
N GLN A 24 34.39 -31.80 -7.43
CA GLN A 24 33.87 -32.53 -6.29
C GLN A 24 32.95 -31.63 -5.44
N PRO A 25 31.95 -32.20 -4.76
CA PRO A 25 31.18 -31.47 -3.76
C PRO A 25 32.10 -30.86 -2.69
N LEU A 26 31.72 -29.72 -2.16
CA LEU A 26 32.44 -29.10 -1.04
C LEU A 26 32.44 -30.04 0.16
N SER A 27 33.58 -30.15 0.86
CA SER A 27 33.60 -30.79 2.16
C SER A 27 32.78 -29.98 3.17
N HIS A 28 32.36 -30.61 4.27
CA HIS A 28 31.60 -29.92 5.32
C HIS A 28 32.34 -28.69 5.87
N ALA A 29 33.66 -28.78 6.03
CA ALA A 29 34.51 -27.66 6.45
C ALA A 29 34.58 -26.54 5.41
N GLN A 30 34.72 -26.87 4.12
CA GLN A 30 34.72 -25.87 3.04
C GLN A 30 33.38 -25.15 2.94
N TYR A 31 32.27 -25.90 3.03
CA TYR A 31 30.92 -25.32 3.04
C TYR A 31 30.72 -24.41 4.25
N SER A 32 31.13 -24.85 5.45
CA SER A 32 31.06 -24.05 6.67
C SER A 32 31.84 -22.74 6.53
N ALA A 33 33.08 -22.80 6.04
CA ALA A 33 33.91 -21.61 5.91
C ALA A 33 33.32 -20.58 4.93
N GLY A 34 32.83 -21.03 3.77
CA GLY A 34 32.19 -20.13 2.80
C GLY A 34 30.84 -19.58 3.28
N PHE A 35 30.07 -20.37 4.01
CA PHE A 35 28.83 -19.92 4.65
C PHE A 35 29.10 -18.84 5.72
N ASP A 36 30.15 -19.01 6.52
CA ASP A 36 30.55 -18.03 7.54
C ASP A 36 30.90 -16.68 6.87
N VAL A 37 31.62 -16.68 5.74
CA VAL A 37 31.88 -15.46 4.95
C VAL A 37 30.58 -14.80 4.49
N LEU A 38 29.62 -15.59 4.00
CA LEU A 38 28.34 -15.07 3.53
C LEU A 38 27.49 -14.47 4.66
N MET A 39 27.55 -15.04 5.86
CA MET A 39 26.74 -14.63 7.00
C MET A 39 27.35 -13.50 7.83
N GLN A 40 28.63 -13.19 7.65
CA GLN A 40 29.27 -12.04 8.30
C GLN A 40 28.68 -10.71 7.81
N GLY A 41 28.69 -9.70 8.69
CA GLY A 41 28.28 -8.33 8.37
C GLY A 41 26.87 -8.22 7.79
N SER A 42 26.78 -7.91 6.49
CA SER A 42 25.51 -7.61 5.81
C SER A 42 24.60 -8.83 5.60
N GLY A 43 25.17 -10.05 5.53
CA GLY A 43 24.39 -11.29 5.45
C GLY A 43 23.51 -11.50 6.68
N TRP A 44 24.07 -11.30 7.87
CA TRP A 44 23.32 -11.30 9.13
C TRP A 44 22.28 -10.17 9.22
N MET A 45 22.60 -8.98 8.71
CA MET A 45 21.65 -7.87 8.68
C MET A 45 20.38 -8.21 7.88
N THR A 46 20.49 -9.02 6.83
CA THR A 46 19.30 -9.51 6.09
C THR A 46 18.40 -10.38 6.97
N TYR A 47 18.98 -11.27 7.79
CA TYR A 47 18.21 -12.07 8.74
C TYR A 47 17.52 -11.19 9.76
N ARG A 48 18.27 -10.26 10.37
CA ARG A 48 17.77 -9.37 11.42
C ARG A 48 16.71 -8.38 10.94
N ASN A 49 16.90 -7.78 9.77
CA ASN A 49 16.08 -6.66 9.30
C ASN A 49 14.92 -7.12 8.39
N PHE A 50 15.01 -8.31 7.82
CA PHE A 50 13.99 -8.82 6.90
C PHE A 50 13.42 -10.17 7.36
N ILE A 51 14.22 -11.24 7.41
CA ILE A 51 13.69 -12.61 7.65
C ILE A 51 13.00 -12.73 9.02
N VAL A 52 13.65 -12.28 10.10
CA VAL A 52 13.12 -12.37 11.47
C VAL A 52 11.83 -11.55 11.64
N PRO A 53 11.73 -10.28 11.20
CA PRO A 53 10.48 -9.54 11.23
C PRO A 53 9.34 -10.19 10.42
N GLN A 54 9.62 -10.70 9.21
CA GLN A 54 8.61 -11.37 8.39
C GLN A 54 8.12 -12.66 9.06
N LEU A 55 9.04 -13.49 9.54
CA LEU A 55 8.71 -14.74 10.23
C LEU A 55 7.93 -14.46 11.53
N SER A 56 8.33 -13.46 12.31
CA SER A 56 7.58 -13.07 13.52
C SER A 56 6.15 -12.67 13.20
N SER A 57 5.94 -11.85 12.16
CA SER A 57 4.60 -11.42 11.78
C SER A 57 3.72 -12.57 11.28
N LEU A 58 4.31 -13.52 10.54
CA LEU A 58 3.61 -14.73 10.09
C LEU A 58 3.22 -15.63 11.27
N LEU A 59 4.15 -15.84 12.21
CA LEU A 59 3.93 -16.69 13.37
C LEU A 59 2.94 -16.07 14.35
N ASP A 60 2.95 -14.76 14.58
CA ASP A 60 1.97 -14.11 15.46
C ASP A 60 0.52 -14.45 15.05
N ARG A 61 0.23 -14.58 13.74
CA ARG A 61 -1.10 -15.00 13.25
C ARG A 61 -1.45 -16.44 13.62
N LEU A 62 -0.48 -17.34 13.57
CA LEU A 62 -0.62 -18.75 13.95
C LEU A 62 -0.77 -18.91 15.46
N LEU A 63 0.03 -18.15 16.22
CA LEU A 63 0.07 -18.15 17.68
C LEU A 63 -1.20 -17.56 18.32
N ASN A 64 -1.99 -16.77 17.59
CA ASN A 64 -3.31 -16.33 18.06
C ASN A 64 -4.31 -17.49 18.16
N SER A 65 -4.13 -18.56 17.38
CA SER A 65 -4.97 -19.76 17.41
C SER A 65 -4.36 -20.92 18.19
N ARG A 66 -3.06 -20.86 18.52
CA ARG A 66 -2.32 -21.97 19.13
C ARG A 66 -1.59 -21.53 20.40
N VAL A 67 -1.77 -22.32 21.47
CA VAL A 67 -1.09 -22.09 22.75
C VAL A 67 0.41 -22.42 22.63
N HIS A 68 0.71 -23.50 21.90
CA HIS A 68 2.06 -24.00 21.65
C HIS A 68 2.22 -24.40 20.18
N ILE A 69 3.46 -24.45 19.72
CA ILE A 69 3.82 -24.86 18.36
C ILE A 69 4.99 -25.84 18.34
N SER A 70 5.02 -26.64 17.28
CA SER A 70 6.05 -27.58 16.90
C SER A 70 6.72 -27.10 15.61
N VAL A 71 8.05 -27.14 15.57
CA VAL A 71 8.83 -26.60 14.46
C VAL A 71 9.75 -27.67 13.87
N LEU A 72 9.76 -27.73 12.54
CA LEU A 72 10.74 -28.47 11.75
C LEU A 72 11.61 -27.45 10.97
N GLU A 73 12.91 -27.42 11.21
CA GLU A 73 13.86 -26.62 10.40
C GLU A 73 14.69 -27.51 9.47
N ILE A 74 14.76 -27.15 8.20
CA ILE A 74 15.51 -27.87 7.16
C ILE A 74 16.67 -26.99 6.72
N GLY A 75 17.89 -27.49 6.95
CA GLY A 75 19.14 -26.77 6.74
C GLY A 75 19.30 -25.53 7.62
N PRO A 76 19.08 -25.60 8.96
CA PRO A 76 19.19 -24.45 9.86
C PRO A 76 20.58 -23.81 9.91
N GLY A 77 21.63 -24.53 9.48
CA GLY A 77 23.01 -24.09 9.66
C GLY A 77 23.45 -24.17 11.12
N PRO A 78 24.46 -23.38 11.54
CA PRO A 78 25.06 -23.50 12.86
C PRO A 78 24.17 -22.99 14.01
N LYS A 79 23.10 -22.23 13.72
CA LYS A 79 22.16 -21.67 14.71
C LYS A 79 20.77 -21.56 14.08
N SER A 80 19.73 -21.98 14.81
CA SER A 80 18.34 -21.90 14.34
C SER A 80 17.85 -20.47 14.18
N VAL A 81 17.06 -20.23 13.13
CA VAL A 81 16.43 -18.92 12.90
C VAL A 81 15.38 -18.59 13.98
N VAL A 82 14.71 -19.62 14.51
CA VAL A 82 13.63 -19.47 15.50
C VAL A 82 14.16 -18.95 16.83
N GLY A 83 15.40 -19.24 17.22
CA GLY A 83 15.96 -18.68 18.45
C GLY A 83 16.29 -17.18 18.39
N TYR A 84 16.18 -16.54 17.22
CA TYR A 84 16.27 -15.08 17.09
C TYR A 84 14.91 -14.37 17.09
N LEU A 85 13.82 -15.13 17.15
CA LEU A 85 12.48 -14.55 17.23
C LEU A 85 12.25 -13.87 18.60
N PRO A 86 11.28 -12.95 18.68
CA PRO A 86 10.88 -12.36 19.95
C PRO A 86 10.55 -13.41 21.01
N TYR A 87 10.83 -13.08 22.28
CA TYR A 87 10.68 -14.00 23.40
C TYR A 87 9.28 -14.64 23.49
N HIS A 88 8.22 -13.88 23.21
CA HIS A 88 6.84 -14.36 23.27
C HIS A 88 6.53 -15.45 22.24
N VAL A 89 7.26 -15.48 21.11
CA VAL A 89 7.19 -16.56 20.11
C VAL A 89 8.01 -17.76 20.58
N ARG A 90 9.26 -17.52 21.01
CA ARG A 90 10.19 -18.58 21.43
C ARG A 90 9.62 -19.45 22.56
N ARG A 91 8.98 -18.83 23.56
CA ARG A 91 8.35 -19.55 24.69
C ARG A 91 7.14 -20.42 24.30
N LYS A 92 6.61 -20.27 23.08
CA LYS A 92 5.51 -21.13 22.60
C LYS A 92 6.01 -22.36 21.86
N VAL A 93 7.29 -22.42 21.49
CA VAL A 93 7.88 -23.60 20.84
C VAL A 93 8.12 -24.69 21.88
N ARG A 94 7.41 -25.81 21.73
CA ARG A 94 7.51 -26.97 22.65
C ARG A 94 8.24 -28.16 22.04
N ARG A 95 8.22 -28.28 20.71
CA ARG A 95 8.90 -29.34 19.96
C ARG A 95 9.73 -28.71 18.84
N TYR A 96 10.97 -29.16 18.71
CA TYR A 96 11.88 -28.72 17.66
C TYR A 96 12.59 -29.92 17.05
N VAL A 97 12.57 -30.00 15.72
CA VAL A 97 13.25 -31.02 14.91
C VAL A 97 14.04 -30.32 13.81
N ALA A 98 15.23 -30.82 13.48
CA ALA A 98 16.03 -30.29 12.39
C ALA A 98 16.63 -31.38 11.50
N PHE A 99 16.71 -31.09 10.19
CA PHE A 99 17.53 -31.85 9.23
C PHE A 99 18.71 -30.98 8.79
N GLU A 100 19.91 -31.30 9.26
CA GLU A 100 21.14 -30.59 8.93
C GLU A 100 22.17 -31.57 8.35
N PRO A 101 22.38 -31.59 7.02
CA PRO A 101 23.31 -32.52 6.40
C PRO A 101 24.77 -32.20 6.73
N ASN A 102 25.11 -31.01 7.21
CA ASN A 102 26.48 -30.66 7.57
C ASN A 102 26.80 -31.03 9.03
N ASP A 103 27.74 -31.96 9.22
CA ASP A 103 28.14 -32.48 10.54
C ASP A 103 28.63 -31.37 11.49
N LEU A 104 29.49 -30.46 11.01
CA LEU A 104 29.97 -29.32 11.79
C LEU A 104 28.84 -28.39 12.22
N PHE A 105 27.85 -28.16 11.34
CA PHE A 105 26.68 -27.36 11.68
C PHE A 105 25.76 -28.06 12.66
N ALA A 106 25.51 -29.35 12.50
CA ALA A 106 24.69 -30.12 13.44
C ALA A 106 25.31 -30.10 14.85
N ILE A 107 26.63 -30.27 14.96
CA ILE A 107 27.36 -30.18 16.25
C ILE A 107 27.25 -28.77 16.84
N ARG A 108 27.48 -27.72 16.04
CA ARG A 108 27.36 -26.32 16.49
C ARG A 108 25.94 -25.97 16.92
N LEU A 109 24.94 -26.47 16.20
CA LEU A 109 23.53 -26.26 16.50
C LEU A 109 23.13 -26.93 17.82
N ASP A 110 23.54 -28.19 18.04
CA ASP A 110 23.28 -28.90 19.30
C ASP A 110 23.94 -28.18 20.48
N GLY A 111 25.20 -27.78 20.34
CA GLY A 111 25.90 -26.99 21.37
C GLY A 111 25.27 -25.63 21.62
N TRP A 112 24.68 -25.00 20.60
CA TRP A 112 23.98 -23.71 20.75
C TRP A 112 22.66 -23.84 21.52
N PHE A 113 21.96 -24.98 21.42
CA PHE A 113 20.79 -25.26 22.27
C PHE A 113 21.16 -25.59 23.73
N HIS A 114 22.41 -25.99 23.99
CA HIS A 114 22.91 -26.37 25.30
C HIS A 114 24.11 -25.50 25.74
N PRO A 115 23.92 -24.18 25.97
CA PRO A 115 25.01 -23.31 26.38
C PRO A 115 25.62 -23.76 27.71
N THR A 116 26.95 -23.79 27.79
CA THR A 116 27.73 -24.24 28.96
C THR A 116 27.82 -23.20 30.08
N SER A 117 27.31 -21.99 29.88
CA SER A 117 27.29 -20.87 30.85
C SER A 117 25.86 -20.38 31.08
N GLY A 118 25.62 -19.60 32.16
CA GLY A 118 24.30 -19.11 32.65
C GLY A 118 23.47 -18.21 31.72
N THR A 119 23.62 -18.38 30.42
CA THR A 119 22.82 -17.80 29.34
C THR A 119 21.51 -18.57 29.20
N GLU A 120 20.38 -17.88 29.07
CA GLU A 120 19.07 -18.51 28.88
C GLU A 120 19.06 -19.35 27.58
N PRO A 121 18.48 -20.58 27.58
CA PRO A 121 18.40 -21.40 26.38
C PRO A 121 17.65 -20.66 25.25
N PRO A 122 18.05 -20.85 23.97
CA PRO A 122 17.40 -20.17 22.84
C PRO A 122 15.89 -20.44 22.77
N LEU A 123 15.45 -21.64 23.12
CA LEU A 123 14.04 -22.03 23.20
C LEU A 123 13.73 -22.52 24.62
N PRO A 124 13.20 -21.64 25.51
CA PRO A 124 13.13 -21.92 26.94
C PRO A 124 12.05 -22.91 27.37
N CYS A 125 11.14 -23.31 26.47
CA CYS A 125 9.96 -24.13 26.79
C CYS A 125 9.90 -25.45 26.00
N LEU A 126 11.04 -25.94 25.50
CA LEU A 126 11.11 -27.25 24.86
C LEU A 126 10.79 -28.37 25.87
N GLU A 127 9.89 -29.29 25.48
CA GLU A 127 9.49 -30.43 26.32
C GLU A 127 10.55 -31.54 26.35
N ARG A 128 11.31 -31.66 25.26
CA ARG A 128 12.37 -32.66 25.07
C ARG A 128 13.59 -31.97 24.45
N ARG A 129 14.75 -32.64 24.48
CA ARG A 129 15.92 -32.17 23.72
C ARG A 129 15.56 -32.03 22.23
N PRO A 130 16.11 -31.01 21.53
CA PRO A 130 16.01 -30.90 20.07
C PRO A 130 16.39 -32.21 19.38
N ASP A 131 15.60 -32.64 18.39
CA ASP A 131 15.93 -33.80 17.56
C ASP A 131 16.65 -33.32 16.29
N ILE A 132 17.98 -33.49 16.23
CA ILE A 132 18.83 -32.99 15.14
C ILE A 132 19.32 -34.18 14.31
N HIS A 133 18.76 -34.35 13.12
CA HIS A 133 19.14 -35.39 12.18
C HIS A 133 20.30 -34.92 11.28
N GLN A 134 21.42 -35.63 11.35
CA GLN A 134 22.60 -35.39 10.51
C GLN A 134 22.45 -36.00 9.11
N MET A 135 21.39 -35.61 8.40
CA MET A 135 21.07 -36.12 7.06
C MET A 135 20.26 -35.09 6.26
N PRO A 136 20.29 -35.15 4.91
CA PRO A 136 19.44 -34.29 4.10
C PRO A 136 17.96 -34.66 4.26
N PHE A 137 17.08 -33.66 4.23
CA PHE A 137 15.64 -33.87 4.12
C PHE A 137 15.32 -34.39 2.70
N ALA A 138 14.80 -35.61 2.58
CA ALA A 138 14.52 -36.25 1.29
C ALA A 138 13.03 -36.60 1.10
N PRO A 139 12.45 -36.44 -0.11
CA PRO A 139 11.11 -36.89 -0.42
C PRO A 139 11.03 -38.43 -0.54
N ASP A 140 9.89 -39.03 -0.19
CA ASP A 140 9.67 -40.48 0.02
C ASP A 140 10.07 -41.44 -1.13
N LYS A 141 10.48 -40.97 -2.32
CA LYS A 141 10.76 -41.82 -3.50
C LYS A 141 12.22 -42.18 -3.73
N ASP A 142 13.18 -41.58 -3.02
CA ASP A 142 14.62 -41.86 -3.25
C ASP A 142 15.19 -43.01 -2.39
N ASN A 143 14.37 -43.62 -1.53
CA ASN A 143 14.79 -44.64 -0.56
C ASN A 143 14.58 -46.09 -1.07
N LYS A 144 14.97 -46.39 -2.33
CA LYS A 144 14.87 -47.77 -2.88
C LYS A 144 16.13 -48.63 -2.69
N ASN A 145 17.25 -48.08 -2.20
CA ASN A 145 18.52 -48.82 -2.08
C ASN A 145 19.06 -49.01 -0.66
N THR A 146 18.30 -48.65 0.37
CA THR A 146 18.62 -48.99 1.77
C THR A 146 17.73 -50.14 2.21
N ARG A 147 18.32 -51.33 2.36
CA ARG A 147 17.72 -52.48 3.05
C ARG A 147 17.57 -52.17 4.55
N SER A 148 16.67 -51.25 4.89
CA SER A 148 16.01 -51.13 6.19
C SER A 148 14.77 -50.29 5.96
N GLY A 149 13.59 -50.88 6.16
CA GLY A 149 12.31 -50.18 6.04
C GLY A 149 12.09 -49.16 7.15
N THR A 150 12.81 -48.04 7.10
CA THR A 150 12.53 -46.85 7.90
C THR A 150 11.87 -45.80 7.01
N SER A 151 10.53 -45.81 6.99
CA SER A 151 9.74 -44.59 6.81
C SER A 151 10.38 -43.45 7.61
N ILE A 152 10.41 -42.21 7.11
CA ILE A 152 10.97 -41.00 7.78
C ILE A 152 10.84 -41.13 9.30
N GLY A 153 11.92 -41.63 9.92
CA GLY A 153 11.91 -42.13 11.29
C GLY A 153 12.22 -41.01 12.24
N THR A 154 11.31 -40.03 12.35
CA THR A 154 11.14 -39.41 13.65
C THR A 154 10.50 -40.49 14.52
N SER A 155 10.94 -40.69 15.75
CA SER A 155 10.39 -41.70 16.67
C SER A 155 8.89 -41.53 16.99
N ASP A 156 8.20 -40.60 16.32
CA ASP A 156 6.81 -40.21 16.57
C ASP A 156 5.97 -39.83 15.32
N GLY A 157 6.47 -39.97 14.08
CA GLY A 157 5.68 -39.69 12.85
C GLY A 157 4.97 -38.32 12.82
N GLY A 158 5.52 -37.33 13.55
CA GLY A 158 4.74 -36.20 14.07
C GLY A 158 4.45 -35.14 13.02
N LYS A 159 3.20 -34.65 13.01
CA LYS A 159 2.81 -33.43 12.30
C LYS A 159 3.49 -32.20 12.93
N PHE A 160 3.70 -31.15 12.15
CA PHE A 160 4.32 -29.89 12.55
C PHE A 160 3.43 -28.68 12.28
N ASP A 161 3.50 -27.69 13.16
CA ASP A 161 2.85 -26.39 12.96
C ASP A 161 3.58 -25.53 11.92
N VAL A 162 4.91 -25.62 11.93
CA VAL A 162 5.80 -24.78 11.13
C VAL A 162 6.91 -25.64 10.55
N VAL A 163 7.09 -25.59 9.23
CA VAL A 163 8.24 -26.17 8.53
C VAL A 163 9.02 -25.06 7.84
N LEU A 164 10.31 -24.94 8.13
CA LEU A 164 11.17 -23.88 7.59
C LEU A 164 12.22 -24.47 6.65
N PHE A 165 12.26 -24.00 5.41
CA PHE A 165 13.38 -24.22 4.50
C PHE A 165 14.35 -23.04 4.58
N CYS A 166 15.49 -23.27 5.22
CA CYS A 166 16.54 -22.30 5.34
C CYS A 166 17.48 -22.35 4.11
N HIS A 167 18.20 -21.25 3.88
CA HIS A 167 19.29 -21.16 2.89
C HIS A 167 18.96 -21.62 1.46
N SER A 168 17.86 -21.13 0.88
CA SER A 168 17.53 -21.26 -0.55
C SER A 168 17.22 -22.67 -1.05
N MET A 169 16.97 -23.64 -0.17
CA MET A 169 16.76 -25.04 -0.57
C MET A 169 17.91 -25.56 -1.45
N TYR A 170 19.14 -25.21 -1.08
CA TYR A 170 20.32 -25.52 -1.89
C TYR A 170 20.46 -27.05 -2.10
N GLY A 171 20.74 -27.47 -3.33
CA GLY A 171 20.82 -28.88 -3.70
C GLY A 171 19.48 -29.60 -3.88
N MET A 172 18.34 -28.97 -3.56
CA MET A 172 17.01 -29.58 -3.70
C MET A 172 16.43 -29.34 -5.09
N LYS A 173 16.34 -30.39 -5.92
CA LYS A 173 15.78 -30.31 -7.28
C LYS A 173 14.92 -31.53 -7.61
N PRO A 174 13.70 -31.36 -8.16
CA PRO A 174 12.97 -30.09 -8.28
C PRO A 174 12.47 -29.60 -6.91
N LYS A 175 12.57 -28.28 -6.63
CA LYS A 175 12.19 -27.69 -5.32
C LYS A 175 10.75 -28.01 -4.92
N ARG A 176 9.83 -28.03 -5.89
CA ARG A 176 8.41 -28.38 -5.70
C ARG A 176 8.19 -29.66 -4.88
N ARG A 177 8.93 -30.74 -5.16
CA ARG A 177 8.76 -32.04 -4.46
C ARG A 177 9.06 -31.96 -2.97
N PHE A 178 10.03 -31.14 -2.59
CA PHE A 178 10.42 -30.95 -1.19
C PHE A 178 9.35 -30.16 -0.44
N ILE A 179 8.78 -29.13 -1.08
CA ILE A 179 7.65 -28.38 -0.51
C ILE A 179 6.43 -29.29 -0.39
N GLU A 180 6.08 -30.07 -1.41
CA GLU A 180 4.98 -31.05 -1.35
C GLU A 180 5.17 -32.05 -0.19
N GLN A 181 6.40 -32.53 0.03
CA GLN A 181 6.69 -33.39 1.17
C GLN A 181 6.51 -32.66 2.51
N ALA A 182 7.01 -31.43 2.63
CA ALA A 182 6.83 -30.62 3.83
C ALA A 182 5.35 -30.31 4.11
N LEU A 183 4.53 -30.08 3.08
CA LEU A 183 3.09 -29.87 3.22
C LEU A 183 2.37 -31.08 3.83
N LYS A 184 2.79 -32.32 3.49
CA LYS A 184 2.23 -33.54 4.11
C LYS A 184 2.55 -33.64 5.60
N LEU A 185 3.62 -33.00 6.06
CA LEU A 185 4.03 -32.97 7.46
C LEU A 185 3.29 -31.92 8.29
N LEU A 186 2.44 -31.09 7.70
CA LEU A 186 1.71 -30.06 8.45
C LEU A 186 0.56 -30.63 9.30
N ASP A 187 0.40 -30.05 10.49
CA ASP A 187 -0.72 -30.28 11.40
C ASP A 187 -1.96 -29.45 11.03
N GLU A 188 -3.15 -30.00 11.25
CA GLU A 188 -4.41 -29.50 10.68
C GLU A 188 -5.37 -28.81 11.66
N HIS A 189 -5.13 -28.85 12.97
CA HIS A 189 -6.10 -28.34 13.96
C HIS A 189 -5.70 -27.02 14.62
N PRO A 190 -6.55 -25.95 14.67
CA PRO A 190 -7.75 -25.63 13.87
C PRO A 190 -7.47 -24.76 12.62
N LYS A 191 -6.25 -24.22 12.47
CA LYS A 191 -5.75 -23.57 11.24
C LYS A 191 -4.59 -24.39 10.70
N SER A 192 -4.51 -24.59 9.38
CA SER A 192 -3.39 -25.30 8.74
C SER A 192 -2.05 -24.74 9.22
N GLY A 193 -1.11 -25.62 9.52
CA GLY A 193 0.30 -25.25 9.67
C GLY A 193 0.84 -24.57 8.41
N ILE A 194 2.06 -24.03 8.52
CA ILE A 194 2.71 -23.27 7.46
C ILE A 194 4.06 -23.85 7.09
N VAL A 195 4.36 -23.88 5.79
CA VAL A 195 5.72 -24.07 5.27
C VAL A 195 6.26 -22.71 4.86
N VAL A 196 7.47 -22.36 5.28
CA VAL A 196 8.13 -21.10 4.91
C VAL A 196 9.46 -21.42 4.25
N ALA A 197 9.71 -20.81 3.09
CA ALA A 197 10.98 -20.95 2.37
C ALA A 197 11.68 -19.59 2.26
N PHE A 198 12.93 -19.53 2.70
CA PHE A 198 13.80 -18.38 2.49
C PHE A 198 14.65 -18.61 1.26
N HIS A 199 14.49 -17.74 0.26
CA HIS A 199 15.23 -17.84 -1.00
C HIS A 199 16.03 -16.57 -1.30
N ARG A 200 17.33 -16.76 -1.51
CA ARG A 200 18.24 -15.78 -2.11
C ARG A 200 18.10 -15.89 -3.64
N ASP A 201 18.21 -14.76 -4.34
CA ASP A 201 18.12 -14.57 -5.81
C ASP A 201 16.79 -14.04 -6.33
N GLY A 202 15.86 -13.65 -5.44
CA GLY A 202 14.68 -12.86 -5.82
C GLY A 202 13.55 -13.59 -6.57
N ASP A 203 13.83 -14.72 -7.22
CA ASP A 203 12.84 -15.53 -7.95
C ASP A 203 12.86 -17.00 -7.51
N LEU A 204 11.79 -17.44 -6.84
CA LEU A 204 11.61 -18.83 -6.40
C LEU A 204 10.62 -19.52 -7.33
N ASN A 205 11.11 -20.20 -8.37
CA ASN A 205 10.24 -21.01 -9.24
C ASN A 205 9.84 -22.32 -8.56
N LEU A 206 8.53 -22.57 -8.45
CA LEU A 206 7.95 -23.75 -7.81
C LEU A 206 6.98 -24.53 -8.70
N ASP A 207 7.04 -24.32 -10.02
CA ASP A 207 6.37 -25.13 -11.04
C ASP A 207 4.87 -25.36 -10.74
N GLY A 208 4.13 -24.27 -10.46
CA GLY A 208 2.68 -24.28 -10.30
C GLY A 208 2.16 -24.38 -8.86
N LEU A 209 3.02 -24.34 -7.83
CA LEU A 209 2.56 -24.15 -6.46
C LEU A 209 2.09 -22.71 -6.24
N VAL A 210 0.97 -22.56 -5.52
CA VAL A 210 0.43 -21.25 -5.17
C VAL A 210 0.96 -20.81 -3.81
N CYS A 211 1.49 -19.60 -3.77
CA CYS A 211 1.99 -19.02 -2.54
C CYS A 211 0.84 -18.42 -1.71
N HIS A 212 0.79 -18.74 -0.43
CA HIS A 212 -0.11 -18.09 0.53
C HIS A 212 0.31 -16.64 0.78
N HIS A 213 1.62 -16.42 0.93
CA HIS A 213 2.17 -15.08 1.15
C HIS A 213 3.63 -15.00 0.70
N THR A 214 3.96 -13.91 -0.01
CA THR A 214 5.33 -13.61 -0.45
C THR A 214 5.75 -12.24 0.05
N ALA A 215 6.94 -12.15 0.63
CA ALA A 215 7.62 -10.89 0.92
C ALA A 215 8.97 -10.86 0.21
N SER A 216 9.36 -9.71 -0.35
CA SER A 216 10.65 -9.52 -1.02
C SER A 216 11.54 -8.52 -0.27
N PHE A 217 12.84 -8.64 -0.47
CA PHE A 217 13.86 -7.71 0.00
C PHE A 217 14.87 -7.49 -1.13
N PRO A 218 14.52 -6.60 -2.09
CA PRO A 218 15.30 -6.43 -3.32
C PRO A 218 16.65 -5.74 -3.09
N THR A 219 16.81 -5.03 -1.97
CA THR A 219 18.02 -4.25 -1.64
C THR A 219 19.04 -5.04 -0.82
N GLY A 220 18.90 -6.36 -0.70
CA GLY A 220 19.86 -7.17 0.04
C GLY A 220 21.25 -7.12 -0.61
N ILE A 221 22.29 -7.09 0.23
CA ILE A 221 23.69 -7.04 -0.20
C ILE A 221 24.54 -8.02 0.58
N VAL A 222 25.53 -8.59 -0.09
CA VAL A 222 26.60 -9.38 0.53
C VAL A 222 27.91 -8.63 0.37
N ARG A 223 28.62 -8.48 1.48
CA ARG A 223 29.92 -7.82 1.58
C ARG A 223 30.99 -8.88 1.83
N VAL A 224 32.03 -8.89 1.01
CA VAL A 224 33.12 -9.88 1.07
C VAL A 224 34.45 -9.14 1.11
N ALA A 225 35.35 -9.52 2.01
CA ALA A 225 36.70 -8.94 2.06
C ALA A 225 37.50 -9.30 0.80
N THR A 226 38.41 -8.43 0.38
CA THR A 226 39.19 -8.60 -0.86
C THR A 226 40.43 -9.49 -0.70
N ASP A 227 40.69 -10.05 0.48
CA ASP A 227 41.81 -10.96 0.65
C ASP A 227 41.57 -12.29 -0.07
N ASP A 228 42.66 -12.85 -0.60
CA ASP A 228 42.67 -14.08 -1.40
C ASP A 228 41.98 -15.26 -0.72
N GLU A 229 42.24 -15.45 0.58
CA GLU A 229 41.71 -16.58 1.35
C GLU A 229 40.18 -16.50 1.51
N THR A 230 39.66 -15.31 1.78
CA THR A 230 38.23 -15.05 1.88
C THR A 230 37.53 -15.19 0.53
N LEU A 231 38.10 -14.62 -0.54
CA LEU A 231 37.54 -14.73 -1.89
C LEU A 231 37.52 -16.17 -2.38
N ASP A 232 38.56 -16.95 -2.09
CA ASP A 232 38.64 -18.37 -2.43
C ASP A 232 37.54 -19.20 -1.77
N ARG A 233 37.29 -18.96 -0.48
CA ARG A 233 36.20 -19.61 0.27
C ARG A 233 34.84 -19.20 -0.28
N PHE A 234 34.68 -17.91 -0.54
CA PHE A 234 33.44 -17.34 -1.05
C PHE A 234 33.08 -17.87 -2.45
N THR A 235 34.02 -17.80 -3.39
CA THR A 235 33.80 -18.24 -4.79
C THR A 235 33.52 -19.74 -4.88
N SER A 236 34.26 -20.58 -4.14
CA SER A 236 33.99 -22.02 -4.05
C SER A 236 32.58 -22.31 -3.51
N PHE A 237 32.17 -21.57 -2.48
CA PHE A 237 30.83 -21.69 -1.90
C PHE A 237 29.72 -21.27 -2.88
N ILE A 238 29.88 -20.12 -3.55
CA ILE A 238 28.92 -19.60 -4.51
C ILE A 238 28.83 -20.52 -5.75
N ALA A 239 29.97 -21.00 -6.26
CA ALA A 239 30.01 -21.97 -7.36
C ALA A 239 29.40 -23.33 -6.95
N GLY A 240 29.61 -23.74 -5.70
CA GLY A 240 28.99 -24.92 -5.11
C GLY A 240 29.79 -26.22 -5.25
N PHE A 241 31.07 -26.12 -5.63
CA PHE A 241 31.98 -27.24 -5.78
C PHE A 241 33.43 -26.77 -5.61
N ALA A 242 34.34 -27.73 -5.43
CA ALA A 242 35.79 -27.51 -5.48
C ALA A 242 36.42 -28.43 -6.55
N PHE A 243 37.67 -28.18 -6.90
CA PHE A 243 38.42 -29.04 -7.83
C PHE A 243 39.25 -30.08 -7.09
N ARG A 244 39.46 -31.25 -7.70
CA ARG A 244 40.30 -32.32 -7.15
C ARG A 244 41.81 -32.09 -7.38
N ASP A 245 42.17 -31.50 -8.51
CA ASP A 245 43.57 -31.22 -8.87
C ASP A 245 44.03 -29.90 -8.23
N ALA A 246 44.99 -29.95 -7.31
CA ALA A 246 45.48 -28.80 -6.57
C ALA A 246 46.16 -27.72 -7.44
N LYS A 247 46.81 -28.08 -8.55
CA LYS A 247 47.48 -27.11 -9.43
C LYS A 247 46.44 -26.35 -10.26
N MET A 248 45.45 -27.05 -10.78
CA MET A 248 44.35 -26.44 -11.53
C MET A 248 43.39 -25.66 -10.62
N ASP A 249 43.13 -26.15 -9.41
CA ASP A 249 42.35 -25.44 -8.38
C ASP A 249 42.95 -24.06 -8.09
N LYS A 250 44.29 -23.98 -7.98
CA LYS A 250 44.99 -22.70 -7.78
C LYS A 250 44.85 -21.76 -8.98
N ALA A 251 44.92 -22.28 -10.21
CA ALA A 251 44.78 -21.47 -11.43
C ALA A 251 43.35 -20.91 -11.57
N ILE A 252 42.33 -21.75 -11.41
CA ILE A 252 40.92 -21.33 -11.51
C ILE A 252 40.55 -20.36 -10.39
N ARG A 253 41.06 -20.55 -9.16
CA ARG A 253 40.85 -19.58 -8.08
C ARG A 253 41.39 -18.20 -8.41
N GLY A 254 42.55 -18.12 -9.07
CA GLY A 254 43.09 -16.85 -9.60
C GLY A 254 42.11 -16.16 -10.54
N GLU A 255 41.59 -16.88 -11.53
CA GLU A 255 40.57 -16.36 -12.46
C GLU A 255 39.27 -15.95 -11.74
N TRP A 256 38.83 -16.75 -10.77
CA TRP A 256 37.63 -16.48 -9.99
C TRP A 256 37.75 -15.21 -9.12
N ARG A 257 38.93 -14.92 -8.58
CA ARG A 257 39.18 -13.65 -7.86
C ARG A 257 39.10 -12.45 -8.79
N GLU A 258 39.67 -12.54 -9.99
CA GLU A 258 39.56 -11.48 -11.01
C GLU A 258 38.10 -11.24 -11.40
N LEU A 259 37.32 -12.31 -11.57
CA LEU A 259 35.87 -12.19 -11.81
C LEU A 259 35.13 -11.53 -10.64
N CYS A 260 35.48 -11.86 -9.39
CA CYS A 260 34.92 -11.17 -8.23
C CYS A 260 35.23 -9.67 -8.25
N HIS A 261 36.47 -9.28 -8.56
CA HIS A 261 36.85 -7.88 -8.68
C HIS A 261 36.16 -7.16 -9.84
N ALA A 262 35.96 -7.83 -10.97
CA ALA A 262 35.28 -7.28 -12.14
C ALA A 262 33.77 -7.09 -11.91
N LEU A 263 33.11 -8.02 -11.20
CA LEU A 263 31.66 -8.02 -11.01
C LEU A 263 31.21 -7.35 -9.70
N GLY A 264 32.09 -7.30 -8.70
CA GLY A 264 31.83 -6.72 -7.39
C GLY A 264 32.00 -5.20 -7.40
N ARG A 265 31.15 -4.50 -6.64
CA ARG A 265 31.26 -3.03 -6.48
C ARG A 265 32.07 -2.69 -5.23
N ARG A 266 32.96 -1.69 -5.32
CA ARG A 266 33.63 -1.09 -4.16
C ARG A 266 32.93 0.18 -3.72
N GLU A 267 32.85 0.41 -2.41
CA GLU A 267 32.39 1.67 -1.84
C GLU A 267 33.59 2.43 -1.26
N LYS A 268 33.61 3.77 -1.42
CA LYS A 268 34.68 4.62 -0.87
C LYS A 268 34.87 4.45 0.65
N ALA A 269 33.79 4.16 1.37
CA ALA A 269 33.82 3.96 2.82
C ALA A 269 34.44 2.61 3.25
N HIS A 270 34.51 1.62 2.35
CA HIS A 270 35.01 0.28 2.64
C HIS A 270 35.79 -0.26 1.42
N PRO A 271 36.98 0.29 1.12
CA PRO A 271 37.72 -0.02 -0.12
C PRO A 271 38.22 -1.47 -0.19
N ASP A 272 38.38 -2.12 0.97
CA ASP A 272 38.88 -3.49 1.13
C ASP A 272 37.77 -4.56 1.05
N HIS A 273 36.58 -4.17 0.59
CA HIS A 273 35.44 -5.07 0.44
C HIS A 273 34.77 -4.93 -0.93
N LEU A 274 34.29 -6.06 -1.43
CA LEU A 274 33.42 -6.15 -2.59
C LEU A 274 31.97 -6.34 -2.15
N LEU A 275 31.07 -5.66 -2.86
CA LEU A 275 29.64 -5.75 -2.66
C LEU A 275 29.00 -6.47 -3.85
N PHE A 276 28.12 -7.41 -3.54
CA PHE A 276 27.26 -8.11 -4.49
C PHE A 276 25.80 -7.95 -4.08
N SER A 277 24.92 -7.78 -5.07
CA SER A 277 23.48 -7.77 -4.82
C SER A 277 23.00 -9.17 -4.46
N SER A 278 22.20 -9.28 -3.41
CA SER A 278 21.58 -10.52 -2.94
C SER A 278 20.13 -10.24 -2.56
N PRO A 279 19.22 -10.13 -3.54
CA PRO A 279 17.80 -9.99 -3.24
C PRO A 279 17.31 -11.25 -2.53
N ASN A 280 16.42 -11.08 -1.56
CA ASN A 280 15.85 -12.18 -0.78
C ASN A 280 14.33 -12.21 -0.89
N VAL A 281 13.74 -13.39 -0.80
CA VAL A 281 12.29 -13.62 -0.79
C VAL A 281 11.96 -14.59 0.33
N VAL A 282 10.88 -14.30 1.05
CA VAL A 282 10.20 -15.24 1.96
C VAL A 282 8.91 -15.67 1.28
N ALA A 283 8.77 -16.96 1.01
CA ALA A 283 7.55 -17.54 0.43
C ALA A 283 6.90 -18.49 1.43
N THR A 284 5.59 -18.35 1.63
CA THR A 284 4.81 -19.13 2.60
C THR A 284 3.78 -19.98 1.89
N PHE A 285 3.63 -21.23 2.32
CA PHE A 285 2.69 -22.20 1.77
C PHE A 285 1.85 -22.80 2.89
N THR A 286 0.63 -23.12 2.56
CA THR A 286 -0.27 -23.96 3.36
C THR A 286 -0.61 -25.20 2.54
N LYS A 287 -1.35 -26.16 3.10
CA LYS A 287 -1.82 -27.33 2.34
C LYS A 287 -2.60 -26.98 1.06
N HIS A 288 -3.12 -25.77 0.97
CA HIS A 288 -3.84 -25.23 -0.18
C HIS A 288 -2.95 -24.89 -1.38
N ALA A 289 -1.62 -24.86 -1.22
CA ALA A 289 -0.68 -24.54 -2.30
C ALA A 289 -0.76 -25.48 -3.52
N ILE A 290 -1.33 -26.67 -3.35
CA ILE A 290 -1.51 -27.70 -4.40
C ILE A 290 -2.91 -27.67 -5.04
N ALA A 291 -3.79 -26.73 -4.68
CA ALA A 291 -5.18 -26.65 -5.14
C ALA A 291 -5.37 -25.93 -6.50
N LEU A 292 -4.28 -25.52 -7.16
CA LEU A 292 -4.34 -24.84 -8.45
C LEU A 292 -5.00 -25.67 -9.58
N PRO A 293 -4.76 -26.98 -9.70
CA PRO A 293 -5.40 -27.80 -10.74
C PRO A 293 -6.93 -27.74 -10.69
N ASP A 294 -7.52 -27.63 -9.49
CA ASP A 294 -8.98 -27.56 -9.31
C ASP A 294 -9.57 -26.28 -9.91
N LEU A 295 -8.85 -25.16 -9.81
CA LEU A 295 -9.22 -23.91 -10.47
C LEU A 295 -9.01 -24.01 -11.99
N MET A 296 -7.84 -24.52 -12.41
CA MET A 296 -7.50 -24.59 -13.84
C MET A 296 -8.45 -25.50 -14.62
N ALA A 297 -9.00 -26.54 -14.02
CA ALA A 297 -10.00 -27.40 -14.64
C ALA A 297 -11.31 -26.67 -15.01
N GLN A 298 -11.58 -25.53 -14.35
CA GLN A 298 -12.80 -24.73 -14.53
C GLN A 298 -12.56 -23.44 -15.32
N MET A 299 -11.31 -23.12 -15.65
CA MET A 299 -10.94 -21.81 -16.21
C MET A 299 -10.36 -21.95 -17.61
N PRO A 300 -10.78 -21.09 -18.56
CA PRO A 300 -10.02 -20.89 -19.79
C PRO A 300 -8.62 -20.38 -19.46
N LEU A 301 -7.59 -20.98 -20.06
CA LEU A 301 -6.21 -20.55 -19.89
C LEU A 301 -5.83 -19.51 -20.94
N VAL A 302 -4.87 -18.66 -20.60
CA VAL A 302 -4.30 -17.70 -21.55
C VAL A 302 -3.52 -18.43 -22.63
N ASN A 303 -3.77 -18.08 -23.90
CA ASN A 303 -2.97 -18.56 -25.02
C ASN A 303 -1.50 -18.07 -24.91
N ASN A 304 -0.54 -18.91 -25.30
CA ASN A 304 0.90 -18.61 -25.27
C ASN A 304 1.33 -17.32 -26.00
N GLY A 305 0.45 -16.70 -26.80
CA GLY A 305 0.69 -15.44 -27.52
C GLY A 305 0.39 -14.14 -26.75
N ARG A 306 -0.23 -14.18 -25.56
CA ARG A 306 -0.52 -12.95 -24.81
C ARG A 306 0.76 -12.34 -24.23
N ARG A 307 1.20 -11.23 -24.81
CA ARG A 307 2.38 -10.49 -24.34
C ARG A 307 1.99 -9.46 -23.27
N ILE A 308 2.49 -9.65 -22.05
CA ILE A 308 2.47 -8.63 -20.99
C ILE A 308 3.36 -7.46 -21.43
N LYS A 309 2.87 -6.22 -21.31
CA LYS A 309 3.60 -5.04 -21.77
C LYS A 309 4.74 -4.65 -20.84
N ASN A 310 4.50 -4.66 -19.53
CA ASN A 310 5.50 -4.32 -18.54
C ASN A 310 6.57 -5.43 -18.44
N GLN A 311 7.87 -5.08 -18.57
CA GLN A 311 8.94 -6.06 -18.50
C GLN A 311 9.20 -6.58 -17.09
N GLU A 312 9.13 -5.71 -16.06
CA GLU A 312 9.29 -6.11 -14.65
C GLU A 312 8.27 -7.20 -14.30
N ALA A 313 7.00 -7.02 -14.70
CA ALA A 313 5.97 -8.04 -14.52
C ALA A 313 6.30 -9.37 -15.21
N ARG A 314 7.00 -9.35 -16.36
CA ARG A 314 7.40 -10.58 -17.09
C ARG A 314 8.54 -11.34 -16.41
N LEU A 315 9.32 -10.66 -15.57
CA LEU A 315 10.33 -11.33 -14.74
C LEU A 315 9.67 -12.12 -13.60
N HIS A 316 8.44 -11.76 -13.22
CA HIS A 316 7.66 -12.54 -12.28
C HIS A 316 7.06 -13.78 -12.96
N ARG A 317 7.27 -14.96 -12.35
CA ARG A 317 6.68 -16.22 -12.79
C ARG A 317 5.39 -16.50 -12.00
N PRO A 318 4.19 -16.13 -12.51
CA PRO A 318 2.94 -16.45 -11.83
C PRO A 318 2.74 -17.95 -11.73
N ALA A 319 1.92 -18.39 -10.77
CA ALA A 319 1.55 -19.81 -10.67
C ALA A 319 0.73 -20.25 -11.90
N SER A 320 -0.16 -19.38 -12.37
CA SER A 320 -0.90 -19.52 -13.63
C SER A 320 -1.51 -18.17 -14.03
N ILE A 321 -1.84 -18.02 -15.32
CA ILE A 321 -2.64 -16.91 -15.81
C ILE A 321 -3.94 -17.50 -16.38
N VAL A 322 -5.06 -17.19 -15.73
CA VAL A 322 -6.41 -17.60 -16.15
C VAL A 322 -7.08 -16.45 -16.90
N ARG A 323 -7.90 -16.77 -17.91
CA ARG A 323 -8.61 -15.79 -18.73
C ARG A 323 -10.13 -15.98 -18.62
N PRO A 324 -10.76 -15.47 -17.55
CA PRO A 324 -12.21 -15.46 -17.42
C PRO A 324 -12.87 -14.83 -18.65
N THR A 325 -13.86 -15.52 -19.23
CA THR A 325 -14.67 -15.03 -20.36
C THR A 325 -16.11 -14.65 -19.97
N GLN A 326 -16.47 -14.88 -18.71
CA GLN A 326 -17.81 -14.64 -18.14
C GLN A 326 -17.64 -14.25 -16.67
N VAL A 327 -18.59 -13.50 -16.11
CA VAL A 327 -18.51 -13.00 -14.72
C VAL A 327 -18.42 -14.15 -13.71
N GLN A 328 -19.09 -15.27 -13.98
CA GLN A 328 -19.07 -16.48 -13.16
C GLN A 328 -17.66 -17.06 -13.01
N HIS A 329 -16.82 -16.99 -14.05
CA HIS A 329 -15.43 -17.41 -13.98
C HIS A 329 -14.64 -16.55 -12.99
N ILE A 330 -14.91 -15.25 -12.92
CA ILE A 330 -14.29 -14.34 -11.94
C ILE A 330 -14.75 -14.71 -10.53
N GLN A 331 -16.06 -14.93 -10.32
CA GLN A 331 -16.59 -15.38 -9.03
C GLN A 331 -15.93 -16.68 -8.56
N GLN A 332 -15.74 -17.64 -9.46
CA GLN A 332 -15.07 -18.90 -9.13
C GLN A 332 -13.59 -18.70 -8.76
N CYS A 333 -12.88 -17.79 -9.43
CA CYS A 333 -11.51 -17.42 -9.03
C CYS A 333 -11.46 -16.81 -7.62
N VAL A 334 -12.40 -15.89 -7.32
CA VAL A 334 -12.49 -15.24 -6.00
C VAL A 334 -12.88 -16.23 -4.92
N LYS A 335 -13.87 -17.08 -5.17
CA LYS A 335 -14.31 -18.13 -4.25
C LYS A 335 -13.17 -19.09 -3.94
N TRP A 336 -12.44 -19.54 -4.97
CA TRP A 336 -11.25 -20.36 -4.79
C TRP A 336 -10.19 -19.62 -3.95
N ALA A 337 -9.92 -18.35 -4.22
CA ALA A 337 -8.96 -17.58 -3.44
C ALA A 337 -9.36 -17.43 -1.96
N LEU A 338 -10.66 -17.26 -1.68
CA LEU A 338 -11.21 -17.21 -0.33
C LEU A 338 -11.12 -18.55 0.40
N GLU A 339 -11.49 -19.65 -0.27
CA GLU A 339 -11.43 -21.01 0.27
C GLU A 339 -9.99 -21.45 0.57
N GLN A 340 -9.07 -21.15 -0.33
CA GLN A 340 -7.66 -21.50 -0.22
C GLN A 340 -6.85 -20.47 0.58
N ASN A 341 -7.46 -19.31 0.93
CA ASN A 341 -6.85 -18.18 1.61
C ASN A 341 -5.58 -17.67 0.89
N VAL A 342 -5.65 -17.45 -0.41
CA VAL A 342 -4.52 -17.00 -1.25
C VAL A 342 -4.81 -15.64 -1.90
N GLY A 343 -3.76 -14.92 -2.29
CA GLY A 343 -3.88 -13.68 -3.05
C GLY A 343 -4.09 -13.92 -4.55
N LEU A 344 -4.56 -12.89 -5.24
CA LEU A 344 -4.74 -12.84 -6.69
C LEU A 344 -4.11 -11.56 -7.24
N THR A 345 -3.60 -11.61 -8.47
CA THR A 345 -3.32 -10.40 -9.27
C THR A 345 -4.31 -10.27 -10.41
N VAL A 346 -4.48 -9.06 -10.94
CA VAL A 346 -5.41 -8.77 -12.04
C VAL A 346 -4.65 -8.08 -13.17
N ILE A 347 -4.88 -8.51 -14.40
CA ILE A 347 -4.27 -7.98 -15.61
C ILE A 347 -5.35 -7.35 -16.48
N GLY A 348 -5.45 -6.02 -16.42
CA GLY A 348 -6.13 -5.20 -17.44
C GLY A 348 -5.19 -4.93 -18.62
N GLY A 349 -4.79 -3.67 -18.81
CA GLY A 349 -3.87 -3.26 -19.89
C GLY A 349 -2.40 -3.72 -19.76
N SER A 350 -2.02 -4.46 -18.71
CA SER A 350 -0.68 -5.05 -18.49
C SER A 350 0.51 -4.07 -18.35
N HIS A 351 0.24 -2.80 -18.02
CA HIS A 351 1.27 -1.77 -17.85
C HIS A 351 1.91 -1.72 -16.45
N SER A 352 1.25 -2.27 -15.42
CA SER A 352 1.77 -2.31 -14.06
C SER A 352 2.81 -3.43 -13.90
N GLY A 353 3.90 -3.15 -13.17
CA GLY A 353 4.86 -4.18 -12.74
C GLY A 353 4.24 -5.22 -11.80
N GLN A 354 3.08 -4.90 -11.20
CA GLN A 354 2.43 -5.68 -10.14
C GLN A 354 1.29 -6.57 -10.66
N CYS A 355 0.99 -6.54 -11.97
CA CYS A 355 -0.09 -7.34 -12.54
C CYS A 355 0.24 -8.85 -12.60
N LEU A 356 1.53 -9.19 -12.48
CA LEU A 356 2.02 -10.55 -12.25
C LEU A 356 2.83 -10.57 -10.98
N TRP A 357 2.79 -11.69 -10.26
CA TRP A 357 3.61 -11.89 -9.07
C TRP A 357 4.07 -13.34 -8.95
N PRO A 358 5.28 -13.63 -8.43
CA PRO A 358 5.80 -14.98 -8.36
C PRO A 358 4.88 -15.93 -7.57
N ASN A 359 4.52 -17.07 -8.18
CA ASN A 359 3.68 -18.10 -7.59
C ASN A 359 2.26 -17.63 -7.18
N VAL A 360 1.73 -16.60 -7.84
CA VAL A 360 0.35 -16.10 -7.64
C VAL A 360 -0.46 -16.34 -8.90
N VAL A 361 -1.76 -16.59 -8.75
CA VAL A 361 -2.68 -16.69 -9.89
C VAL A 361 -3.04 -15.29 -10.38
N ALA A 362 -2.84 -15.05 -11.67
CA ALA A 362 -3.19 -13.80 -12.32
C ALA A 362 -4.48 -13.94 -13.15
N ILE A 363 -5.40 -12.99 -12.97
CA ILE A 363 -6.68 -12.95 -13.67
C ILE A 363 -6.59 -11.98 -14.85
N ASP A 364 -6.63 -12.54 -16.05
CA ASP A 364 -6.63 -11.82 -17.30
C ASP A 364 -8.03 -11.34 -17.69
N MET A 365 -8.23 -10.03 -17.68
CA MET A 365 -9.50 -9.40 -18.02
C MET A 365 -9.67 -9.10 -19.52
N SER A 366 -8.74 -9.52 -20.38
CA SER A 366 -8.74 -9.21 -21.82
C SER A 366 -9.86 -9.87 -22.64
N ALA A 367 -10.72 -10.69 -22.04
CA ALA A 367 -11.95 -11.16 -22.69
C ALA A 367 -13.14 -10.23 -22.43
N PHE A 368 -13.02 -9.30 -21.47
CA PHE A 368 -13.99 -8.25 -21.18
C PHE A 368 -13.54 -6.98 -21.90
N ASP A 369 -13.65 -6.95 -23.22
CA ASP A 369 -13.09 -5.93 -24.11
C ASP A 369 -14.15 -5.07 -24.81
N GLN A 370 -15.40 -5.10 -24.35
CA GLN A 370 -16.50 -4.36 -24.95
C GLN A 370 -16.64 -2.92 -24.40
N VAL A 371 -16.97 -2.01 -25.32
CA VAL A 371 -17.33 -0.61 -25.01
C VAL A 371 -18.71 -0.33 -25.60
N HIS A 372 -19.61 0.25 -24.83
CA HIS A 372 -20.96 0.59 -25.27
C HIS A 372 -21.32 2.03 -24.94
N THR A 373 -21.92 2.74 -25.89
CA THR A 373 -22.46 4.09 -25.66
C THR A 373 -23.95 4.00 -25.33
N VAL A 374 -24.39 4.79 -24.36
CA VAL A 374 -25.79 4.92 -23.95
C VAL A 374 -26.18 6.39 -24.11
N THR A 375 -27.10 6.66 -25.03
CA THR A 375 -27.71 7.97 -25.23
C THR A 375 -28.96 8.10 -24.37
N ALA A 376 -29.27 9.31 -23.92
CA ALA A 376 -30.35 9.60 -22.97
C ALA A 376 -31.78 9.32 -23.49
N GLU A 377 -31.96 8.96 -24.77
CA GLU A 377 -33.28 8.87 -25.41
C GLU A 377 -33.95 7.48 -25.36
N SER A 378 -33.57 6.56 -24.46
CA SER A 378 -34.05 5.17 -24.56
C SER A 378 -34.35 4.42 -23.26
N GLU A 379 -34.78 5.09 -22.19
CA GLU A 379 -35.51 4.42 -21.11
C GLU A 379 -36.86 5.14 -20.89
N GLY A 380 -37.94 4.43 -21.22
CA GLY A 380 -39.28 5.00 -21.24
C GLY A 380 -39.77 5.42 -19.85
N GLY A 381 -40.38 6.60 -19.79
CA GLY A 381 -41.50 6.86 -18.88
C GLY A 381 -41.31 7.87 -17.76
N GLU A 382 -40.08 8.29 -17.40
CA GLU A 382 -39.91 9.38 -16.42
C GLU A 382 -38.74 10.32 -16.82
N PRO A 383 -39.00 11.63 -17.02
CA PRO A 383 -37.95 12.59 -17.31
C PRO A 383 -37.22 12.96 -16.02
N ASN A 384 -36.05 12.37 -15.77
CA ASN A 384 -35.19 12.74 -14.63
C ASN A 384 -33.90 13.43 -15.09
N PHE A 385 -33.88 14.75 -14.86
CA PHE A 385 -32.79 15.73 -14.65
C PHE A 385 -31.32 15.54 -15.08
N ASP A 386 -30.90 14.55 -15.88
CA ASP A 386 -29.47 14.47 -16.28
C ASP A 386 -29.28 13.91 -17.70
N SER A 387 -29.35 14.80 -18.69
CA SER A 387 -29.28 14.54 -20.14
C SER A 387 -27.88 14.15 -20.66
N THR A 388 -27.05 13.50 -19.85
CA THR A 388 -25.66 13.17 -20.18
C THR A 388 -25.51 11.76 -20.77
N SER A 389 -24.85 11.66 -21.93
CA SER A 389 -24.51 10.37 -22.54
C SER A 389 -23.49 9.62 -21.69
N LEU A 390 -23.65 8.30 -21.58
CA LEU A 390 -22.77 7.43 -20.80
C LEU A 390 -22.01 6.46 -21.68
N VAL A 391 -20.84 6.03 -21.22
CA VAL A 391 -20.06 4.95 -21.84
C VAL A 391 -19.81 3.85 -20.82
N VAL A 392 -20.25 2.64 -21.14
CA VAL A 392 -19.92 1.43 -20.38
C VAL A 392 -18.70 0.79 -21.01
N ALA A 393 -17.60 0.74 -20.28
CA ALA A 393 -16.35 0.13 -20.74
C ALA A 393 -15.97 -1.03 -19.85
N GLU A 394 -15.71 -2.19 -20.46
CA GLU A 394 -15.24 -3.37 -19.75
C GLU A 394 -13.76 -3.26 -19.35
N ALA A 395 -13.35 -4.00 -18.32
CA ALA A 395 -12.06 -3.84 -17.67
C ALA A 395 -10.85 -4.29 -18.51
N GLY A 396 -11.07 -5.04 -19.58
CA GLY A 396 -10.07 -5.43 -20.57
C GLY A 396 -9.84 -4.38 -21.67
N CYS A 397 -10.72 -3.38 -21.80
CA CYS A 397 -10.54 -2.30 -22.77
C CYS A 397 -9.32 -1.45 -22.43
N ASN A 398 -8.64 -0.97 -23.47
CA ASN A 398 -7.61 0.05 -23.33
C ASN A 398 -8.17 1.43 -23.72
N THR A 399 -7.47 2.50 -23.30
CA THR A 399 -7.78 3.89 -23.61
C THR A 399 -8.11 4.09 -25.10
N GLY A 400 -7.27 3.57 -25.99
CA GLY A 400 -7.43 3.74 -27.43
C GLY A 400 -8.71 3.11 -27.97
N ASP A 401 -9.16 2.00 -27.38
CA ASP A 401 -10.40 1.33 -27.79
C ASP A 401 -11.62 2.16 -27.39
N ILE A 402 -11.61 2.72 -26.18
CA ILE A 402 -12.67 3.60 -25.70
C ILE A 402 -12.72 4.91 -26.49
N ILE A 403 -11.57 5.56 -26.69
CA ILE A 403 -11.51 6.84 -27.42
C ILE A 403 -11.92 6.66 -28.88
N ARG A 404 -11.44 5.64 -29.59
CA ARG A 404 -11.86 5.36 -30.98
C ARG A 404 -13.38 5.16 -31.08
N LYS A 405 -13.97 4.39 -30.15
CA LYS A 405 -15.40 4.08 -30.19
C LYS A 405 -16.29 5.26 -29.79
N THR A 406 -15.85 6.07 -28.82
CA THR A 406 -16.60 7.27 -28.40
C THR A 406 -16.50 8.38 -29.43
N MET A 407 -15.33 8.58 -30.05
CA MET A 407 -15.16 9.59 -31.10
C MET A 407 -15.98 9.30 -32.36
N ALA A 408 -16.19 8.02 -32.70
CA ALA A 408 -17.04 7.63 -33.83
C ALA A 408 -18.49 8.12 -33.69
N VAL A 409 -18.93 8.47 -32.48
CA VAL A 409 -20.26 9.04 -32.17
C VAL A 409 -20.19 10.48 -31.65
N GLY A 410 -19.06 11.17 -31.87
CA GLY A 410 -18.89 12.57 -31.49
C GLY A 410 -18.68 12.81 -29.99
N LEU A 411 -18.30 11.78 -29.23
CA LEU A 411 -18.07 11.84 -27.79
C LEU A 411 -16.60 11.57 -27.42
N THR A 412 -16.24 11.84 -26.17
CA THR A 412 -14.95 11.49 -25.57
C THR A 412 -15.11 11.27 -24.06
N VAL A 413 -14.10 10.65 -23.44
CA VAL A 413 -13.98 10.45 -21.99
C VAL A 413 -12.58 10.92 -21.57
N PRO A 414 -12.41 11.62 -20.44
CA PRO A 414 -11.07 11.97 -19.96
C PRO A 414 -10.36 10.69 -19.54
N LEU A 415 -9.41 10.21 -20.33
CA LEU A 415 -8.63 8.99 -20.07
C LEU A 415 -7.12 9.29 -20.12
N GLY A 416 -6.28 8.26 -20.05
CA GLY A 416 -4.81 8.42 -20.07
C GLY A 416 -4.25 8.85 -21.41
N ALA A 417 -3.03 9.41 -21.38
CA ALA A 417 -2.29 9.85 -22.57
C ALA A 417 -1.76 8.70 -23.46
N ARG A 418 -1.86 7.44 -23.02
CA ARG A 418 -1.32 6.28 -23.75
C ARG A 418 -2.45 5.38 -24.23
N PRO A 419 -2.54 5.07 -25.54
CA PRO A 419 -3.67 4.33 -26.10
C PRO A 419 -3.73 2.87 -25.61
N SER A 420 -2.58 2.30 -25.22
CA SER A 420 -2.50 0.90 -24.79
C SER A 420 -2.69 0.66 -23.29
N VAL A 421 -2.84 1.72 -22.50
CA VAL A 421 -3.10 1.61 -21.06
C VAL A 421 -4.57 1.21 -20.84
N GLY A 422 -4.82 0.34 -19.87
CA GLY A 422 -6.16 -0.15 -19.56
C GLY A 422 -6.61 0.15 -18.13
N SER A 423 -7.52 -0.66 -17.62
CA SER A 423 -8.35 -0.35 -16.43
C SER A 423 -7.64 0.02 -15.13
N GLY A 424 -6.44 -0.49 -14.88
CA GLY A 424 -5.66 -0.07 -13.71
C GLY A 424 -5.48 1.44 -13.62
N LEU A 425 -5.38 2.13 -14.76
CA LEU A 425 -5.19 3.58 -14.78
C LEU A 425 -6.40 4.35 -14.25
N TRP A 426 -7.58 4.14 -14.82
CA TRP A 426 -8.77 4.91 -14.46
C TRP A 426 -9.38 4.50 -13.11
N LEU A 427 -9.05 3.32 -12.60
CA LEU A 427 -9.36 2.91 -11.22
C LEU A 427 -8.43 3.56 -10.18
N GLN A 428 -7.31 4.15 -10.61
CA GLN A 428 -6.29 4.73 -9.74
C GLN A 428 -6.15 6.25 -9.90
N GLY A 429 -7.09 6.89 -10.59
CA GLY A 429 -7.05 8.33 -10.92
C GLY A 429 -7.18 8.51 -12.43
N GLY A 430 -6.07 8.33 -13.15
CA GLY A 430 -6.02 8.46 -14.60
C GLY A 430 -5.76 9.88 -15.05
N ILE A 431 -4.47 10.15 -15.30
CA ILE A 431 -3.95 11.44 -15.76
C ILE A 431 -3.73 11.34 -17.28
N GLY A 432 -4.23 12.33 -18.03
CA GLY A 432 -4.05 12.43 -19.47
C GLY A 432 -4.40 13.83 -19.99
N HIS A 433 -4.44 13.98 -21.32
CA HIS A 433 -4.50 15.29 -21.98
C HIS A 433 -5.75 16.13 -21.64
N LEU A 434 -6.85 15.47 -21.31
CA LEU A 434 -8.10 16.14 -20.94
C LEU A 434 -8.22 16.46 -19.46
N ALA A 435 -7.21 16.10 -18.64
CA ALA A 435 -7.32 16.19 -17.20
C ALA A 435 -7.56 17.64 -16.74
N ARG A 436 -6.81 18.61 -17.29
CA ARG A 436 -7.00 20.04 -16.98
C ARG A 436 -8.39 20.55 -17.35
N LEU A 437 -9.03 19.97 -18.37
CA LEU A 437 -10.33 20.43 -18.86
C LEU A 437 -11.51 19.79 -18.13
N HIS A 438 -11.44 18.49 -17.87
CA HIS A 438 -12.57 17.68 -17.41
C HIS A 438 -12.31 16.91 -16.09
N GLY A 439 -11.13 17.04 -15.51
CA GLY A 439 -10.72 16.28 -14.34
C GLY A 439 -10.10 14.93 -14.71
N LEU A 440 -9.75 14.15 -13.69
CA LEU A 440 -9.14 12.82 -13.87
C LEU A 440 -10.13 11.83 -14.48
N ALA A 441 -9.63 10.72 -15.02
CA ALA A 441 -10.50 9.66 -15.53
C ALA A 441 -11.46 9.11 -14.48
N CYS A 442 -10.98 9.02 -13.24
CA CYS A 442 -11.79 8.59 -12.12
C CYS A 442 -12.89 9.60 -11.81
N ASP A 443 -12.77 10.89 -12.15
CA ASP A 443 -13.81 11.90 -11.86
C ASP A 443 -15.06 11.64 -12.70
N ALA A 444 -14.88 11.23 -13.96
CA ALA A 444 -15.94 10.83 -14.88
C ALA A 444 -16.55 9.46 -14.57
N LEU A 445 -15.96 8.65 -13.67
CA LEU A 445 -16.50 7.35 -13.27
C LEU A 445 -17.73 7.55 -12.36
N VAL A 446 -18.89 7.09 -12.82
CA VAL A 446 -20.19 7.24 -12.14
C VAL A 446 -20.85 5.93 -11.75
N GLY A 447 -20.37 4.80 -12.27
CA GLY A 447 -20.84 3.48 -11.88
C GLY A 447 -19.85 2.38 -12.23
N ALA A 448 -20.04 1.19 -11.65
CA ALA A 448 -19.24 0.02 -11.95
C ALA A 448 -19.96 -1.29 -11.64
N ILE A 449 -19.51 -2.37 -12.30
CA ILE A 449 -19.82 -3.75 -11.98
C ILE A 449 -18.52 -4.41 -11.52
N MET A 450 -18.57 -5.14 -10.41
CA MET A 450 -17.39 -5.79 -9.82
C MET A 450 -17.76 -7.09 -9.13
N VAL A 451 -16.78 -7.97 -8.95
CA VAL A 451 -16.89 -9.11 -8.04
C VAL A 451 -16.25 -8.75 -6.71
N SER A 452 -17.03 -8.85 -5.63
CA SER A 452 -16.58 -8.64 -4.26
C SER A 452 -15.55 -9.69 -3.87
N VAL A 453 -14.37 -9.27 -3.44
CA VAL A 453 -13.34 -10.18 -2.91
C VAL A 453 -13.57 -10.54 -1.44
N ALA A 454 -14.60 -9.98 -0.79
CA ALA A 454 -15.06 -10.41 0.53
C ALA A 454 -16.07 -11.56 0.47
N SER A 455 -16.99 -11.53 -0.51
CA SER A 455 -18.13 -12.47 -0.58
C SER A 455 -18.21 -13.31 -1.86
N GLY A 456 -17.49 -12.94 -2.93
CA GLY A 456 -17.64 -13.56 -4.25
C GLY A 456 -18.91 -13.17 -5.01
N GLN A 457 -19.74 -12.26 -4.47
CA GLN A 457 -20.94 -11.76 -5.13
C GLN A 457 -20.61 -10.76 -6.24
N VAL A 458 -21.46 -10.71 -7.26
CA VAL A 458 -21.45 -9.66 -8.28
C VAL A 458 -22.16 -8.43 -7.71
N LEU A 459 -21.44 -7.32 -7.62
CA LEU A 459 -21.94 -6.06 -7.13
C LEU A 459 -22.08 -5.07 -8.30
N TYR A 460 -23.13 -4.26 -8.26
CA TYR A 460 -23.17 -3.00 -8.99
C TYR A 460 -23.19 -1.83 -8.01
N VAL A 461 -22.61 -0.71 -8.44
CA VAL A 461 -22.47 0.50 -7.62
C VAL A 461 -22.65 1.73 -8.52
N GLY A 462 -23.38 2.75 -8.06
CA GLY A 462 -23.60 3.97 -8.80
C GLY A 462 -24.49 3.78 -10.04
N ARG A 463 -24.32 4.67 -11.03
CA ARG A 463 -25.16 4.78 -12.24
C ARG A 463 -24.81 3.69 -13.27
N VAL A 464 -25.28 2.46 -13.04
CA VAL A 464 -25.16 1.35 -14.02
C VAL A 464 -26.48 1.17 -14.78
N PRO A 465 -26.53 1.34 -16.11
CA PRO A 465 -27.77 1.13 -16.88
C PRO A 465 -28.29 -0.31 -16.75
N SER A 466 -29.61 -0.47 -16.63
CA SER A 466 -30.24 -1.75 -16.29
C SER A 466 -29.88 -2.88 -17.26
N LYS A 467 -29.80 -2.58 -18.56
CA LYS A 467 -29.41 -3.55 -19.61
C LYS A 467 -27.99 -4.12 -19.48
N TYR A 468 -27.10 -3.44 -18.75
CA TYR A 468 -25.71 -3.89 -18.55
C TYR A 468 -25.49 -4.52 -17.18
N ARG A 469 -26.50 -4.59 -16.31
CA ARG A 469 -26.40 -5.27 -15.01
C ARG A 469 -26.46 -6.79 -15.23
N PRO A 470 -25.44 -7.57 -14.80
CA PRO A 470 -25.49 -9.02 -14.91
C PRO A 470 -26.65 -9.60 -14.10
N ALA A 471 -27.20 -10.73 -14.56
CA ALA A 471 -28.21 -11.46 -13.80
C ALA A 471 -27.67 -11.85 -12.41
N GLY A 472 -28.45 -11.56 -11.37
CA GLY A 472 -28.06 -11.82 -9.98
C GLY A 472 -27.07 -10.82 -9.37
N ALA A 473 -26.71 -9.74 -10.08
CA ALA A 473 -25.95 -8.65 -9.50
C ALA A 473 -26.79 -7.91 -8.44
N VAL A 474 -26.18 -7.65 -7.28
CA VAL A 474 -26.82 -6.94 -6.16
C VAL A 474 -26.19 -5.57 -5.96
N GLN A 475 -26.97 -4.61 -5.44
CA GLN A 475 -26.44 -3.30 -5.11
C GLN A 475 -25.50 -3.43 -3.91
N SER A 476 -24.37 -2.73 -3.92
CA SER A 476 -23.47 -2.70 -2.76
C SER A 476 -24.15 -2.04 -1.56
N GLU A 477 -24.15 -2.70 -0.40
CA GLU A 477 -24.63 -2.12 0.87
C GLU A 477 -23.80 -0.90 1.31
N ALA A 478 -22.56 -0.81 0.83
CA ALA A 478 -21.64 0.31 1.04
C ALA A 478 -21.47 1.10 -0.25
N GLU A 479 -22.56 1.41 -0.95
CA GLU A 479 -22.55 1.98 -2.31
C GLU A 479 -21.65 3.21 -2.43
N SER A 480 -21.90 4.24 -1.61
CA SER A 480 -21.15 5.49 -1.65
C SER A 480 -19.66 5.30 -1.38
N ASP A 481 -19.32 4.43 -0.42
CA ASP A 481 -17.94 4.13 -0.05
C ASP A 481 -17.22 3.32 -1.13
N THR A 482 -17.92 2.36 -1.73
CA THR A 482 -17.40 1.52 -2.81
C THR A 482 -17.11 2.37 -4.04
N LEU A 483 -18.07 3.21 -4.47
CA LEU A 483 -17.88 4.09 -5.62
C LEU A 483 -16.74 5.07 -5.37
N TRP A 484 -16.72 5.71 -4.20
CA TRP A 484 -15.64 6.61 -3.79
C TRP A 484 -14.27 5.92 -3.84
N ALA A 485 -14.19 4.68 -3.36
CA ALA A 485 -12.97 3.87 -3.35
C ALA A 485 -12.49 3.49 -4.76
N LEU A 486 -13.42 3.16 -5.67
CA LEU A 486 -13.13 2.89 -7.08
C LEU A 486 -12.56 4.12 -7.79
N LYS A 487 -12.93 5.33 -7.36
CA LYS A 487 -12.41 6.61 -7.91
C LYS A 487 -11.01 6.96 -7.37
N GLY A 488 -10.03 6.05 -7.49
CA GLY A 488 -8.62 6.34 -7.14
C GLY A 488 -7.86 5.22 -6.45
N ALA A 489 -8.54 4.20 -5.91
CA ALA A 489 -7.91 3.03 -5.31
C ALA A 489 -8.67 1.74 -5.68
N GLY A 490 -9.37 1.71 -6.83
CA GLY A 490 -10.31 0.64 -7.16
C GLY A 490 -9.67 -0.74 -7.29
N THR A 491 -8.38 -0.81 -7.62
CA THR A 491 -7.60 -2.05 -7.68
C THR A 491 -7.43 -2.75 -6.31
N ASN A 492 -7.86 -2.12 -5.20
CA ASN A 492 -7.78 -2.68 -3.85
C ASN A 492 -9.06 -3.37 -3.35
N PHE A 493 -10.23 -3.16 -3.97
CA PHE A 493 -11.51 -3.48 -3.29
C PHE A 493 -12.38 -4.52 -4.00
N GLY A 494 -11.98 -4.98 -5.18
CA GLY A 494 -12.58 -6.12 -5.87
C GLY A 494 -12.15 -6.21 -7.32
N ILE A 495 -12.63 -7.23 -8.02
CA ILE A 495 -12.31 -7.41 -9.44
C ILE A 495 -13.37 -6.70 -10.27
N VAL A 496 -13.01 -5.53 -10.79
CA VAL A 496 -13.90 -4.72 -11.65
C VAL A 496 -14.09 -5.43 -12.99
N VAL A 497 -15.34 -5.60 -13.39
CA VAL A 497 -15.77 -6.19 -14.67
C VAL A 497 -15.95 -5.09 -15.71
N SER A 498 -16.65 -4.01 -15.33
CA SER A 498 -16.87 -2.85 -16.19
C SER A 498 -17.10 -1.59 -15.36
N VAL A 499 -16.89 -0.44 -15.99
CA VAL A 499 -17.11 0.90 -15.43
C VAL A 499 -18.02 1.69 -16.35
N VAL A 500 -18.73 2.67 -15.78
CA VAL A 500 -19.58 3.61 -16.49
C VAL A 500 -18.98 4.99 -16.34
N PHE A 501 -18.68 5.62 -17.48
CA PHE A 501 -18.16 6.97 -17.57
C PHE A 501 -19.23 7.94 -18.06
N GLU A 502 -19.27 9.12 -17.46
CA GLU A 502 -19.83 10.31 -18.09
C GLU A 502 -18.96 10.73 -19.28
N THR A 503 -19.60 11.26 -20.32
CA THR A 503 -18.93 11.65 -21.56
C THR A 503 -18.99 13.15 -21.81
N HIS A 504 -18.09 13.62 -22.67
CA HIS A 504 -18.07 14.99 -23.18
C HIS A 504 -18.11 14.98 -24.71
N ALA A 505 -18.45 16.12 -25.31
CA ALA A 505 -18.34 16.30 -26.75
C ALA A 505 -16.89 16.14 -27.21
N ALA A 506 -16.69 15.42 -28.32
CA ALA A 506 -15.38 15.26 -28.95
C ALA A 506 -14.81 16.62 -29.37
N ARG A 507 -13.47 16.74 -29.33
CA ARG A 507 -12.74 17.99 -29.62
C ARG A 507 -11.66 17.76 -30.67
N THR A 508 -11.22 18.88 -31.25
CA THR A 508 -9.99 18.95 -32.04
C THR A 508 -8.90 19.60 -31.20
N TYR A 509 -7.66 19.19 -31.41
CA TYR A 509 -6.50 19.63 -30.66
C TYR A 509 -5.47 20.24 -31.59
N SER A 510 -4.92 21.39 -31.21
CA SER A 510 -3.69 21.91 -31.78
C SER A 510 -2.53 21.47 -30.89
N VAL A 511 -1.55 20.81 -31.48
CA VAL A 511 -0.35 20.33 -30.78
C VAL A 511 0.86 21.06 -31.35
N ARG A 512 1.64 21.69 -30.46
CA ARG A 512 2.87 22.41 -30.81
C ARG A 512 4.02 21.86 -29.99
N ASN A 513 5.16 21.64 -30.61
CA ASN A 513 6.34 21.13 -29.93
C ASN A 513 7.55 22.07 -30.04
N TRP A 514 8.37 22.06 -28.99
CA TRP A 514 9.68 22.70 -28.93
C TRP A 514 10.70 21.70 -28.41
N SER A 515 11.92 21.70 -28.95
CA SER A 515 13.07 20.95 -28.46
C SER A 515 14.27 21.88 -28.33
N ILE A 516 14.55 22.32 -27.10
CA ILE A 516 15.51 23.38 -26.83
C ILE A 516 16.79 22.77 -26.25
N PRO A 517 17.94 22.85 -26.95
CA PRO A 517 19.24 22.46 -26.38
C PRO A 517 19.67 23.48 -25.31
N LEU A 518 20.19 22.99 -24.19
CA LEU A 518 20.57 23.82 -23.04
C LEU A 518 22.09 23.82 -22.84
N LYS A 519 22.69 24.98 -22.56
CA LYS A 519 24.13 25.18 -22.29
C LYS A 519 24.41 25.08 -20.78
N GLY A 520 24.10 23.90 -20.23
CA GLY A 520 24.41 23.53 -18.85
C GLY A 520 23.33 23.93 -17.81
N ASN A 521 23.65 23.69 -16.54
CA ASN A 521 22.66 23.64 -15.46
C ASN A 521 22.02 24.97 -15.11
N HIS A 522 22.72 26.08 -15.32
CA HIS A 522 22.16 27.39 -15.03
C HIS A 522 21.04 27.73 -16.03
N GLU A 523 21.29 27.55 -17.33
CA GLU A 523 20.29 27.76 -18.36
C GLU A 523 19.11 26.78 -18.23
N ALA A 524 19.39 25.52 -17.90
CA ALA A 524 18.35 24.52 -17.66
C ALA A 524 17.37 24.96 -16.55
N ARG A 525 17.90 25.45 -15.42
CA ARG A 525 17.07 25.96 -14.31
C ARG A 525 16.30 27.22 -14.68
N LEU A 526 16.92 28.15 -15.41
CA LEU A 526 16.25 29.37 -15.90
C LEU A 526 15.09 29.03 -16.85
N LYS A 527 15.31 28.13 -17.81
CA LYS A 527 14.26 27.71 -18.75
C LYS A 527 13.13 26.95 -18.08
N LEU A 528 13.42 26.12 -17.08
CA LEU A 528 12.39 25.49 -16.24
C LEU A 528 11.58 26.53 -15.46
N HIS A 529 12.24 27.56 -14.91
CA HIS A 529 11.56 28.65 -14.22
C HIS A 529 10.66 29.48 -15.16
N ASP A 530 11.15 29.81 -16.36
CA ASP A 530 10.36 30.52 -17.37
C ASP A 530 9.16 29.68 -17.82
N PHE A 531 9.36 28.39 -18.06
CA PHE A 531 8.30 27.45 -18.40
C PHE A 531 7.24 27.33 -17.28
N ASP A 532 7.67 27.15 -16.03
CA ASP A 532 6.79 27.10 -14.85
C ASP A 532 5.90 28.35 -14.78
N ARG A 533 6.51 29.54 -14.93
CA ARG A 533 5.78 30.82 -14.96
C ARG A 533 4.75 30.88 -16.09
N CYS A 534 5.15 30.52 -17.32
CA CYS A 534 4.25 30.58 -18.48
C CYS A 534 3.11 29.56 -18.38
N SER A 535 3.40 28.35 -17.89
CA SER A 535 2.41 27.28 -17.74
C SER A 535 1.26 27.70 -16.81
N ARG A 536 1.55 28.42 -15.72
CA ARG A 536 0.54 28.93 -14.77
C ARG A 536 -0.42 29.95 -15.38
N ALA A 537 0.01 30.67 -16.43
CA ALA A 537 -0.82 31.64 -17.13
C ALA A 537 -1.75 30.99 -18.17
N LEU A 538 -1.59 29.69 -18.44
CA LEU A 538 -2.42 28.98 -19.43
C LEU A 538 -3.86 28.83 -18.95
N THR A 539 -4.79 29.05 -19.89
CA THR A 539 -6.20 28.77 -19.66
C THR A 539 -6.45 27.26 -19.46
N ARG A 540 -7.65 26.94 -19.00
CA ARG A 540 -8.09 25.55 -18.79
C ARG A 540 -8.12 24.71 -20.08
N HIS A 541 -8.29 25.35 -21.24
CA HIS A 541 -8.32 24.67 -22.53
C HIS A 541 -6.95 24.27 -23.06
N CYS A 542 -5.88 24.73 -22.40
CA CYS A 542 -4.51 24.45 -22.75
C CYS A 542 -3.81 23.61 -21.67
N SER A 543 -2.94 22.70 -22.09
CA SER A 543 -1.98 21.99 -21.22
C SER A 543 -0.59 22.04 -21.87
N ALA A 544 0.44 22.29 -21.08
CA ALA A 544 1.82 22.27 -21.55
C ALA A 544 2.64 21.25 -20.75
N ASP A 545 3.05 20.18 -21.41
CA ASP A 545 3.90 19.15 -20.80
C ASP A 545 5.37 19.45 -21.12
N ALA A 546 6.26 19.24 -20.15
CA ALA A 546 7.70 19.43 -20.33
C ALA A 546 8.48 18.13 -20.14
N TYR A 547 9.56 17.99 -20.89
CA TYR A 547 10.46 16.85 -20.87
C TYR A 547 11.89 17.32 -20.68
N LEU A 548 12.55 16.84 -19.63
CA LEU A 548 13.98 16.96 -19.47
C LEU A 548 14.62 15.64 -19.87
N TYR A 549 15.46 15.69 -20.89
CA TYR A 549 16.16 14.52 -21.43
C TYR A 549 17.52 14.95 -21.97
N SER A 550 18.28 14.00 -22.51
CA SER A 550 19.54 14.32 -23.15
C SER A 550 19.64 13.74 -24.55
N ASN A 551 20.19 14.52 -25.47
CA ASN A 551 20.50 14.09 -26.82
C ASN A 551 21.95 14.45 -27.12
N ASN A 552 22.74 13.49 -27.63
CA ASN A 552 24.18 13.67 -27.91
C ASN A 552 24.94 14.33 -26.74
N ASP A 553 24.71 13.83 -25.52
CA ASP A 553 25.28 14.32 -24.26
C ASP A 553 24.99 15.78 -23.88
N GLN A 554 24.09 16.44 -24.61
CA GLN A 554 23.55 17.74 -24.25
C GLN A 554 22.19 17.59 -23.57
N ILE A 555 21.89 18.41 -22.57
CA ILE A 555 20.56 18.45 -21.93
C ILE A 555 19.60 19.22 -22.84
N HIS A 556 18.39 18.69 -23.00
CA HIS A 556 17.32 19.33 -23.74
C HIS A 556 16.11 19.57 -22.82
N LEU A 557 15.44 20.69 -23.04
CA LEU A 557 14.07 20.94 -22.58
C LEU A 557 13.15 20.82 -23.79
N GLY A 558 12.38 19.73 -23.83
CA GLY A 558 11.30 19.61 -24.79
C GLY A 558 9.97 20.03 -24.18
N VAL A 559 9.09 20.64 -24.95
CA VAL A 559 7.77 21.11 -24.49
C VAL A 559 6.72 20.75 -25.54
N THR A 560 5.59 20.22 -25.09
CA THR A 560 4.39 19.98 -25.91
C THR A 560 3.25 20.82 -25.36
N LEU A 561 2.77 21.80 -26.14
CA LEU A 561 1.56 22.56 -25.85
C LEU A 561 0.38 21.93 -26.60
N ILE A 562 -0.67 21.59 -25.87
CA ILE A 562 -1.92 21.06 -26.41
C ILE A 562 -3.01 22.09 -26.11
N GLU A 563 -3.67 22.59 -27.15
CA GLU A 563 -4.83 23.47 -27.05
C GLU A 563 -6.06 22.74 -27.60
N SER A 564 -7.10 22.64 -26.77
CA SER A 564 -8.36 22.00 -27.14
C SER A 564 -9.38 23.02 -27.63
N ALA A 565 -10.02 22.76 -28.77
CA ALA A 565 -11.02 23.65 -29.35
C ALA A 565 -12.26 22.88 -29.83
N THR A 566 -13.42 23.53 -29.72
CA THR A 566 -14.69 23.08 -30.32
C THR A 566 -14.95 23.72 -31.69
N THR A 567 -14.20 24.76 -32.04
CA THR A 567 -14.24 25.49 -33.33
C THR A 567 -12.81 25.82 -33.77
N LYS A 568 -12.52 25.91 -35.08
CA LYS A 568 -11.16 26.09 -35.66
C LYS A 568 -10.40 27.40 -35.30
N VAL A 569 -10.87 28.21 -34.36
CA VAL A 569 -10.23 29.49 -33.98
C VAL A 569 -9.29 29.27 -32.79
N LEU A 570 -7.98 29.44 -33.01
CA LEU A 570 -6.92 29.25 -32.00
C LEU A 570 -6.75 30.50 -31.12
N SER A 571 -6.55 30.33 -29.81
CA SER A 571 -6.38 31.45 -28.87
C SER A 571 -4.95 32.03 -28.88
N GLN A 572 -4.79 33.23 -28.32
CA GLN A 572 -3.49 33.94 -28.18
C GLN A 572 -2.51 33.27 -27.19
N SER A 573 -2.90 32.19 -26.50
CA SER A 573 -2.11 31.54 -25.43
C SER A 573 -0.72 31.04 -25.87
N HIS A 574 -0.53 30.77 -27.16
CA HIS A 574 0.75 30.33 -27.73
C HIS A 574 1.85 31.41 -27.68
N THR A 575 1.48 32.70 -27.66
CA THR A 575 2.47 33.81 -27.69
C THR A 575 3.34 33.86 -26.45
N LEU A 576 2.80 33.56 -25.26
CA LEU A 576 3.56 33.58 -23.99
C LEU A 576 4.64 32.49 -23.94
N ILE A 577 4.30 31.28 -24.37
CA ILE A 577 5.26 30.16 -24.43
C ILE A 577 6.26 30.38 -25.57
N GLY A 578 5.80 30.79 -26.76
CA GLY A 578 6.69 31.10 -27.87
C GLY A 578 7.68 32.24 -27.55
N THR A 579 7.27 33.24 -26.78
CA THR A 579 8.19 34.31 -26.33
C THR A 579 9.24 33.80 -25.36
N ALA A 580 8.88 32.87 -24.46
CA ALA A 580 9.81 32.31 -23.47
C ALA A 580 10.77 31.25 -24.06
N LEU A 581 10.27 30.45 -25.01
CA LEU A 581 10.96 29.26 -25.54
C LEU A 581 11.58 29.48 -26.92
N GLY A 582 11.10 30.48 -27.69
CA GLY A 582 11.46 30.68 -29.09
C GLY A 582 10.44 30.10 -30.06
N PRO A 583 10.75 30.05 -31.37
CA PRO A 583 9.84 29.50 -32.39
C PRO A 583 9.58 28.02 -32.16
N GLU A 584 8.38 27.56 -32.50
CA GLU A 584 7.98 26.15 -32.44
C GLU A 584 8.61 25.33 -33.56
N ASP A 585 8.94 24.07 -33.28
CA ASP A 585 9.53 23.15 -34.26
C ASP A 585 8.47 22.57 -35.20
N ASN A 586 7.28 22.29 -34.67
CA ASN A 586 6.14 21.81 -35.45
C ASN A 586 4.79 22.24 -34.84
N LEU A 587 3.77 22.23 -35.70
CA LEU A 587 2.38 22.51 -35.37
C LEU A 587 1.49 21.54 -36.16
N GLU A 588 0.66 20.78 -35.45
CA GLU A 588 -0.31 19.87 -36.05
C GLU A 588 -1.69 20.08 -35.44
N THR A 589 -2.73 19.83 -36.23
CA THR A 589 -4.12 19.81 -35.77
C THR A 589 -4.67 18.39 -35.90
N VAL A 590 -5.04 17.80 -34.78
CA VAL A 590 -5.43 16.38 -34.70
C VAL A 590 -6.71 16.21 -33.90
N ASP A 591 -7.36 15.06 -34.06
CA ASP A 591 -8.45 14.65 -33.20
C ASP A 591 -7.91 13.88 -31.97
N GLY A 592 -8.80 13.34 -31.12
CA GLY A 592 -8.39 12.62 -29.92
C GLY A 592 -7.63 11.31 -30.17
N VAL A 593 -7.74 10.72 -31.37
CA VAL A 593 -6.96 9.53 -31.75
C VAL A 593 -5.57 9.96 -32.23
N GLY A 594 -5.50 10.99 -33.09
CA GLY A 594 -4.24 11.53 -33.58
C GLY A 594 -3.37 12.11 -32.45
N LEU A 595 -3.99 12.62 -31.39
CA LEU A 595 -3.27 13.14 -30.21
C LEU A 595 -2.32 12.10 -29.58
N PHE A 596 -2.64 10.80 -29.67
CA PHE A 596 -1.77 9.74 -29.14
C PHE A 596 -0.43 9.62 -29.88
N GLU A 597 -0.38 10.04 -31.15
CA GLU A 597 0.80 9.90 -32.00
C GLU A 597 1.57 11.22 -32.14
N THR A 598 0.94 12.37 -31.91
CA THR A 598 1.57 13.69 -32.10
C THR A 598 2.37 14.18 -30.88
N GLU A 599 2.16 13.61 -29.68
CA GLU A 599 2.91 13.97 -28.47
C GLU A 599 4.42 13.72 -28.65
N MET A 600 5.26 14.70 -28.27
CA MET A 600 6.71 14.64 -28.48
C MET A 600 7.38 13.39 -27.88
N TYR A 601 6.86 12.87 -26.78
CA TYR A 601 7.32 11.59 -26.21
C TYR A 601 7.21 10.40 -27.19
N ILE A 602 6.13 10.35 -27.99
CA ILE A 602 5.86 9.26 -28.95
C ILE A 602 6.54 9.52 -30.28
N SER A 603 6.46 10.74 -30.80
CA SER A 603 6.88 11.06 -32.16
C SER A 603 8.32 11.53 -32.29
N GLY A 604 8.87 12.21 -31.28
CA GLY A 604 10.12 12.97 -31.41
C GLY A 604 11.27 12.49 -30.52
N MET A 605 11.01 12.27 -29.24
CA MET A 605 12.08 12.02 -28.26
C MET A 605 12.75 10.65 -28.50
N HIS A 606 14.07 10.67 -28.72
CA HIS A 606 14.90 9.50 -29.06
C HIS A 606 14.41 8.70 -30.30
N GLY A 607 13.75 9.35 -31.26
CA GLY A 607 13.19 8.68 -32.44
C GLY A 607 11.91 7.89 -32.18
N GLY A 608 11.26 8.12 -31.03
CA GLY A 608 9.96 7.58 -30.66
C GLY A 608 10.00 6.27 -29.86
N HIS A 609 9.17 6.18 -28.82
CA HIS A 609 9.12 5.02 -27.91
C HIS A 609 8.24 3.85 -28.42
N GLY A 610 7.74 3.91 -29.66
CA GLY A 610 6.73 2.97 -30.21
C GLY A 610 7.25 1.61 -30.71
N GLY A 611 8.58 1.42 -30.85
CA GLY A 611 9.14 0.25 -31.53
C GLY A 611 9.28 -1.04 -30.70
N GLY A 612 8.97 -1.01 -29.40
CA GLY A 612 9.13 -2.18 -28.50
C GLY A 612 10.58 -2.66 -28.32
N LYS A 613 11.56 -1.80 -28.67
CA LYS A 613 13.00 -2.05 -28.59
C LYS A 613 13.63 -1.63 -27.26
N THR A 614 12.85 -1.03 -26.38
CA THR A 614 13.30 -0.51 -25.09
C THR A 614 12.42 -1.04 -23.97
N SER A 615 12.98 -0.97 -22.77
CA SER A 615 12.35 -1.30 -21.51
C SER A 615 12.37 -0.09 -20.59
N SER A 616 11.42 -0.01 -19.66
CA SER A 616 11.34 1.12 -18.75
C SER A 616 10.87 0.74 -17.35
N PHE A 617 11.30 1.57 -16.39
CA PHE A 617 10.84 1.57 -15.02
C PHE A 617 10.61 3.02 -14.59
N LYS A 618 9.55 3.28 -13.83
CA LYS A 618 9.13 4.65 -13.53
C LYS A 618 8.46 4.80 -12.18
N ARG A 619 8.54 6.00 -11.62
CA ARG A 619 7.77 6.47 -10.46
C ARG A 619 7.31 7.90 -10.70
N CYS A 620 6.17 8.26 -10.13
CA CYS A 620 5.56 9.57 -10.34
C CYS A 620 5.31 10.27 -8.99
N LEU A 621 5.81 11.50 -8.88
CA LEU A 621 5.54 12.39 -7.75
C LEU A 621 4.79 13.63 -8.21
N PHE A 622 3.98 14.20 -7.32
CA PHE A 622 3.25 15.43 -7.59
C PHE A 622 4.03 16.62 -7.05
N LEU A 623 4.39 17.56 -7.92
CA LEU A 623 5.21 18.73 -7.60
C LEU A 623 4.42 20.02 -7.79
N LYS A 624 4.79 21.03 -7.01
CA LYS A 624 4.39 22.42 -7.20
C LYS A 624 5.60 23.24 -7.61
N GLN A 625 5.39 24.28 -8.41
CA GLN A 625 6.41 25.27 -8.74
C GLN A 625 7.74 24.63 -9.18
N ILE A 626 7.74 23.88 -10.29
CA ILE A 626 8.93 23.16 -10.77
C ILE A 626 10.12 24.09 -11.09
N GLY A 627 9.86 25.40 -11.20
CA GLY A 627 10.87 26.45 -11.34
C GLY A 627 11.55 26.87 -10.04
N ALA A 628 11.09 26.40 -8.88
CA ALA A 628 11.73 26.66 -7.59
C ALA A 628 13.15 26.08 -7.56
N VAL A 629 14.08 26.79 -6.93
CA VAL A 629 15.53 26.48 -7.03
C VAL A 629 15.87 25.08 -6.51
N ASP A 630 15.23 24.65 -5.43
CA ASP A 630 15.40 23.33 -4.82
C ASP A 630 14.90 22.20 -5.75
N ILE A 631 13.70 22.33 -6.30
CA ILE A 631 13.13 21.34 -7.23
C ILE A 631 13.92 21.32 -8.55
N ALA A 632 14.10 22.49 -9.19
CA ALA A 632 14.79 22.60 -10.47
C ALA A 632 16.22 22.07 -10.40
N SER A 633 16.92 22.28 -9.28
CA SER A 633 18.28 21.74 -9.09
C SER A 633 18.28 20.21 -9.02
N VAL A 634 17.31 19.59 -8.35
CA VAL A 634 17.18 18.11 -8.32
C VAL A 634 16.83 17.57 -9.70
N LEU A 635 15.89 18.18 -10.42
CA LEU A 635 15.47 17.74 -11.76
C LEU A 635 16.62 17.79 -12.77
N VAL A 636 17.41 18.87 -12.76
CA VAL A 636 18.56 19.03 -13.66
C VAL A 636 19.69 18.05 -13.31
N ALA A 637 20.04 17.93 -12.02
CA ALA A 637 21.07 16.99 -11.56
C ALA A 637 20.70 15.53 -11.85
N ALA A 638 19.41 15.19 -11.81
CA ALA A 638 18.93 13.86 -12.17
C ALA A 638 19.24 13.50 -13.63
N ILE A 639 19.08 14.44 -14.57
CA ILE A 639 19.41 14.19 -15.98
C ILE A 639 20.92 14.12 -16.21
N GLU A 640 21.73 14.91 -15.51
CA GLU A 640 23.19 14.80 -15.59
C GLU A 640 23.71 13.43 -15.12
N THR A 641 23.09 12.89 -14.07
CA THR A 641 23.51 11.62 -13.44
C THR A 641 22.79 10.39 -14.01
N ARG A 642 22.08 10.55 -15.14
CA ARG A 642 21.32 9.48 -15.78
C ARG A 642 22.25 8.30 -16.16
N PRO A 643 21.83 7.04 -15.91
CA PRO A 643 22.64 5.87 -16.25
C PRO A 643 22.52 5.44 -17.71
N SER A 644 21.55 5.97 -18.45
CA SER A 644 21.32 5.71 -19.87
C SER A 644 20.90 7.01 -20.56
N PRO A 645 21.35 7.27 -21.81
CA PRO A 645 20.94 8.46 -22.55
C PRO A 645 19.45 8.50 -22.87
N LEU A 646 18.74 7.37 -22.76
CA LEU A 646 17.30 7.26 -22.99
C LEU A 646 16.45 7.64 -21.76
N CYS A 647 17.07 7.82 -20.59
CA CYS A 647 16.34 8.21 -19.38
C CYS A 647 15.89 9.67 -19.47
N TYR A 648 14.70 9.94 -18.96
CA TYR A 648 14.10 11.28 -19.00
C TYR A 648 13.18 11.53 -17.81
N ILE A 649 12.84 12.79 -17.61
CA ILE A 649 11.80 13.25 -16.68
C ILE A 649 10.69 13.91 -17.49
N HIS A 650 9.46 13.50 -17.24
CA HIS A 650 8.26 14.07 -17.85
C HIS A 650 7.43 14.79 -16.80
N LEU A 651 7.12 16.06 -17.04
CA LEU A 651 6.37 16.95 -16.18
C LEU A 651 5.03 17.25 -16.86
N LEU A 652 3.99 16.46 -16.50
CA LEU A 652 2.65 16.64 -17.05
C LEU A 652 1.92 17.74 -16.28
N GLN A 653 1.38 18.73 -16.96
CA GLN A 653 0.73 19.86 -16.28
C GLN A 653 -0.63 19.48 -15.69
N GLY A 654 -0.78 19.74 -14.40
CA GLY A 654 -2.01 19.63 -13.61
C GLY A 654 -2.80 20.93 -13.53
N GLY A 655 -3.58 21.09 -12.46
CA GLY A 655 -4.46 22.25 -12.25
C GLY A 655 -5.75 22.20 -13.07
N GLY A 656 -6.40 23.35 -13.28
CA GLY A 656 -7.69 23.41 -13.97
C GLY A 656 -8.77 22.60 -13.25
N ALA A 657 -9.51 21.77 -13.99
CA ALA A 657 -10.59 20.95 -13.45
C ALA A 657 -10.17 19.96 -12.35
N LEU A 658 -8.89 19.55 -12.30
CA LEU A 658 -8.40 18.70 -11.22
C LEU A 658 -8.57 19.38 -9.84
N SER A 659 -8.40 20.71 -9.81
CA SER A 659 -8.44 21.52 -8.59
C SER A 659 -9.87 21.89 -8.16
N ASP A 660 -10.86 21.71 -9.03
CA ASP A 660 -12.27 21.96 -8.70
C ASP A 660 -12.84 20.84 -7.80
N VAL A 661 -12.29 19.64 -7.91
CA VAL A 661 -12.71 18.49 -7.13
C VAL A 661 -12.02 18.51 -5.77
N ALA A 662 -12.80 18.50 -4.69
CA ALA A 662 -12.25 18.47 -3.34
C ALA A 662 -11.37 17.23 -3.10
N GLY A 663 -10.29 17.40 -2.32
CA GLY A 663 -9.33 16.33 -2.05
C GLY A 663 -9.93 15.08 -1.41
N ASP A 664 -11.06 15.19 -0.70
CA ASP A 664 -11.76 14.07 -0.07
C ASP A 664 -12.96 13.54 -0.88
N ALA A 665 -13.28 14.14 -2.03
CA ALA A 665 -14.41 13.74 -2.88
C ALA A 665 -14.23 12.36 -3.55
N THR A 666 -12.99 11.88 -3.66
CA THR A 666 -12.64 10.58 -4.26
C THR A 666 -11.49 9.93 -3.51
N ALA A 667 -11.24 8.64 -3.69
CA ALA A 667 -10.04 7.98 -3.15
C ALA A 667 -8.71 8.60 -3.63
N PHE A 668 -8.69 9.21 -4.81
CA PHE A 668 -7.56 10.00 -5.28
C PHE A 668 -7.46 11.32 -4.49
N GLY A 669 -6.66 11.33 -3.42
CA GLY A 669 -6.60 12.44 -2.47
C GLY A 669 -5.59 13.54 -2.79
N CYS A 670 -4.59 13.27 -3.63
CA CYS A 670 -3.54 14.21 -3.96
C CYS A 670 -3.95 15.09 -5.14
N ARG A 671 -4.72 16.17 -4.91
CA ARG A 671 -5.22 17.05 -5.99
C ARG A 671 -4.52 18.41 -6.11
N ASP A 672 -3.73 18.77 -5.11
CA ASP A 672 -3.07 20.07 -5.01
C ASP A 672 -1.63 20.03 -5.54
N TRP A 673 -1.49 20.06 -6.86
CA TRP A 673 -0.19 20.01 -7.56
C TRP A 673 -0.24 20.69 -8.93
N ASP A 674 0.90 21.20 -9.37
CA ASP A 674 1.06 21.87 -10.67
C ASP A 674 1.54 20.90 -11.74
N PHE A 675 2.37 19.91 -11.36
CA PHE A 675 2.93 18.92 -12.28
C PHE A 675 2.96 17.51 -11.70
N ALA A 676 2.56 16.52 -12.51
CA ALA A 676 2.88 15.13 -12.27
C ALA A 676 4.26 14.83 -12.89
N CYS A 677 5.26 14.64 -12.03
CA CYS A 677 6.64 14.39 -12.39
C CYS A 677 6.91 12.88 -12.49
N VAL A 678 6.89 12.36 -13.71
CA VAL A 678 7.20 10.97 -14.04
C VAL A 678 8.69 10.83 -14.32
N ILE A 679 9.40 10.18 -13.41
CA ILE A 679 10.82 9.85 -13.55
C ILE A 679 10.90 8.52 -14.27
N THR A 680 11.47 8.49 -15.48
CA THR A 680 11.47 7.28 -16.31
C THR A 680 12.89 6.85 -16.65
N ALA A 681 13.27 5.71 -16.10
CA ALA A 681 14.45 4.97 -16.55
C ALA A 681 14.10 4.22 -17.83
N VAL A 682 14.98 4.31 -18.84
CA VAL A 682 14.82 3.58 -20.11
C VAL A 682 16.16 2.95 -20.50
N TRP A 683 16.11 1.70 -20.93
CA TRP A 683 17.27 0.97 -21.45
C TRP A 683 16.90 0.08 -22.64
N PRO A 684 17.87 -0.32 -23.48
CA PRO A 684 17.64 -1.26 -24.58
C PRO A 684 17.07 -2.60 -24.07
N TYR A 685 16.13 -3.18 -24.82
CA TYR A 685 15.38 -4.36 -24.39
C TYR A 685 16.28 -5.59 -24.12
N ASP A 686 17.34 -5.76 -24.91
CA ASP A 686 18.35 -6.83 -24.79
C ASP A 686 19.24 -6.70 -23.54
N GLN A 687 19.18 -5.56 -22.85
CA GLN A 687 20.00 -5.27 -21.66
C GLN A 687 19.23 -5.42 -20.33
N GLY A 688 18.08 -6.12 -20.32
CA GLY A 688 17.17 -6.23 -19.17
C GLY A 688 17.76 -6.78 -17.86
N GLU A 689 18.82 -7.58 -17.92
CA GLU A 689 19.50 -8.17 -16.75
C GLU A 689 20.92 -7.61 -16.53
N THR A 690 21.22 -6.47 -17.15
CA THR A 690 22.55 -5.84 -17.08
C THR A 690 22.68 -4.86 -15.90
N GLU A 691 23.92 -4.46 -15.61
CA GLU A 691 24.21 -3.39 -14.64
C GLU A 691 23.52 -2.07 -14.99
N VAL A 692 23.30 -1.79 -16.29
CA VAL A 692 22.60 -0.59 -16.76
C VAL A 692 21.14 -0.59 -16.28
N ALA A 693 20.42 -1.70 -16.43
CA ALA A 693 19.02 -1.81 -15.99
C ALA A 693 18.89 -1.65 -14.47
N LEU A 694 19.75 -2.30 -13.69
CA LEU A 694 19.77 -2.17 -12.22
C LEU A 694 20.12 -0.74 -11.78
N GLY A 695 21.12 -0.13 -12.42
CA GLY A 695 21.51 1.27 -12.20
C GLY A 695 20.36 2.23 -12.53
N ALA A 696 19.61 1.97 -13.60
CA ALA A 696 18.46 2.76 -14.01
C ALA A 696 17.29 2.69 -13.02
N VAL A 697 16.94 1.49 -12.54
CA VAL A 697 15.94 1.32 -11.47
C VAL A 697 16.36 2.06 -10.20
N GLN A 698 17.63 1.93 -9.79
CA GLN A 698 18.14 2.61 -8.61
C GLN A 698 18.17 4.14 -8.78
N TRP A 699 18.47 4.64 -9.98
CA TRP A 699 18.40 6.05 -10.31
C TRP A 699 16.99 6.61 -10.10
N VAL A 700 15.94 5.91 -10.57
CA VAL A 700 14.53 6.33 -10.33
C VAL A 700 14.25 6.46 -8.83
N TYR A 701 14.65 5.47 -8.02
CA TYR A 701 14.43 5.52 -6.57
C TYR A 701 15.24 6.63 -5.87
N ASN A 702 16.46 6.93 -6.33
CA ASN A 702 17.27 8.02 -5.78
C ASN A 702 16.63 9.38 -6.08
N VAL A 703 16.25 9.63 -7.33
CA VAL A 703 15.58 10.88 -7.71
C VAL A 703 14.23 11.02 -6.99
N ALA A 704 13.45 9.94 -6.91
CA ALA A 704 12.20 9.92 -6.17
C ALA A 704 12.39 10.24 -4.68
N ARG A 705 13.42 9.67 -4.03
CA ARG A 705 13.77 9.95 -2.64
C ARG A 705 14.10 11.42 -2.43
N ASP A 706 14.86 12.02 -3.34
CA ASP A 706 15.32 13.40 -3.21
C ASP A 706 14.17 14.41 -3.47
N LEU A 707 13.22 14.07 -4.35
CA LEU A 707 12.00 14.86 -4.60
C LEU A 707 10.88 14.64 -3.57
N LEU A 708 10.83 13.49 -2.90
CA LEU A 708 9.73 13.12 -2.01
C LEU A 708 9.43 14.17 -0.91
N PRO A 709 10.42 14.78 -0.23
CA PRO A 709 10.16 15.83 0.76
C PRO A 709 9.55 17.11 0.16
N LEU A 710 9.84 17.40 -1.11
CA LEU A 710 9.37 18.58 -1.85
C LEU A 710 8.02 18.33 -2.57
N SER A 711 7.54 17.08 -2.57
CA SER A 711 6.32 16.68 -3.27
C SER A 711 5.05 16.83 -2.42
N SER A 712 3.94 17.18 -3.09
CA SER A 712 2.58 17.18 -2.53
C SER A 712 2.00 15.76 -2.39
N GLY A 713 2.60 14.76 -3.04
CA GLY A 713 2.12 13.38 -3.05
C GLY A 713 2.85 12.50 -4.05
N ALA A 714 2.43 11.24 -4.15
CA ALA A 714 2.92 10.29 -5.14
C ALA A 714 1.74 9.66 -5.89
N TYR A 715 1.96 9.19 -7.12
CA TYR A 715 0.90 8.53 -7.87
C TYR A 715 0.90 7.02 -7.60
N GLY A 716 -0.23 6.48 -7.12
CA GLY A 716 -0.34 5.07 -6.74
C GLY A 716 -0.35 4.05 -7.89
N ALA A 717 -0.48 4.48 -9.15
CA ALA A 717 -0.66 3.58 -10.29
C ALA A 717 0.54 2.64 -10.56
N ASP A 718 1.76 3.10 -10.25
CA ASP A 718 3.01 2.36 -10.47
C ASP A 718 3.56 1.73 -9.17
N LEU A 719 2.83 1.82 -8.05
CA LEU A 719 3.29 1.35 -6.73
C LEU A 719 2.71 -0.03 -6.39
N GLY A 720 3.52 -0.87 -5.74
CA GLY A 720 3.13 -2.21 -5.29
C GLY A 720 3.68 -2.55 -3.91
N PRO A 721 3.60 -3.83 -3.48
CA PRO A 721 4.12 -4.29 -2.19
C PRO A 721 5.66 -4.36 -2.12
N ASP A 722 6.38 -3.80 -3.10
CA ASP A 722 7.83 -3.66 -3.03
C ASP A 722 8.20 -2.75 -1.83
N PRO A 723 9.06 -3.18 -0.90
CA PRO A 723 9.45 -2.36 0.24
C PRO A 723 10.05 -1.00 -0.14
N ARG A 724 10.68 -0.89 -1.31
CA ARG A 724 11.24 0.37 -1.83
C ARG A 724 10.15 1.41 -2.12
N ASP A 725 8.92 0.97 -2.40
CA ASP A 725 7.76 1.83 -2.65
C ASP A 725 7.10 2.33 -1.36
N THR A 726 7.44 1.79 -0.19
CA THR A 726 6.75 2.08 1.08
C THR A 726 6.62 3.58 1.36
N ALA A 727 7.68 4.36 1.15
CA ALA A 727 7.68 5.80 1.40
C ALA A 727 6.80 6.58 0.40
N LEU A 728 6.74 6.13 -0.86
CA LEU A 728 5.88 6.70 -1.89
C LEU A 728 4.42 6.34 -1.64
N ALA A 729 4.14 5.06 -1.33
CA ALA A 729 2.78 4.56 -1.06
C ALA A 729 2.14 5.27 0.14
N ALA A 730 2.93 5.60 1.16
CA ALA A 730 2.48 6.40 2.32
C ALA A 730 1.96 7.79 1.93
N LYS A 731 2.39 8.35 0.78
CA LYS A 731 1.93 9.64 0.25
C LYS A 731 0.97 9.50 -0.95
N ALA A 732 0.54 8.28 -1.31
CA ALA A 732 -0.19 8.05 -2.55
C ALA A 732 -1.67 8.51 -2.52
N PHE A 733 -2.27 8.54 -1.33
CA PHE A 733 -3.69 8.82 -1.16
C PHE A 733 -3.96 10.10 -0.36
N GLY A 734 -2.92 10.87 -0.02
CA GLY A 734 -3.03 12.07 0.82
C GLY A 734 -3.82 11.80 2.12
N PRO A 735 -4.77 12.67 2.51
CA PRO A 735 -5.55 12.51 3.73
C PRO A 735 -6.52 11.31 3.71
N ASN A 736 -6.74 10.69 2.55
CA ASN A 736 -7.74 9.63 2.37
C ASN A 736 -7.24 8.23 2.74
N GLY A 737 -5.93 8.06 2.95
CA GLY A 737 -5.30 6.78 3.27
C GLY A 737 -5.96 6.03 4.44
N PRO A 738 -6.22 6.67 5.60
CA PRO A 738 -6.89 6.02 6.72
C PRO A 738 -8.30 5.50 6.38
N ARG A 739 -9.09 6.22 5.58
CA ARG A 739 -10.41 5.75 5.14
C ARG A 739 -10.29 4.52 4.25
N LEU A 740 -9.34 4.51 3.32
CA LEU A 740 -9.06 3.36 2.46
C LEU A 740 -8.62 2.13 3.26
N ALA A 741 -7.77 2.31 4.28
CA ALA A 741 -7.35 1.21 5.15
C ALA A 741 -8.54 0.54 5.87
N ARG A 742 -9.57 1.31 6.25
CA ARG A 742 -10.81 0.77 6.85
C ARG A 742 -11.66 0.04 5.83
N LEU A 743 -11.86 0.65 4.66
CA LEU A 743 -12.60 0.01 3.59
C LEU A 743 -11.94 -1.30 3.18
N LYS A 744 -10.61 -1.39 3.21
CA LYS A 744 -9.88 -2.64 2.92
C LYS A 744 -10.20 -3.72 3.95
N GLN A 745 -10.33 -3.38 5.23
CA GLN A 745 -10.73 -4.36 6.26
C GLN A 745 -12.13 -4.93 6.04
N ASN A 746 -13.05 -4.16 5.44
CA ASN A 746 -14.43 -4.58 5.22
C ASN A 746 -14.63 -5.25 3.86
N LEU A 747 -14.06 -4.66 2.79
CA LEU A 747 -14.25 -5.08 1.40
C LEU A 747 -13.23 -6.12 0.92
N ASP A 748 -12.09 -6.26 1.62
CA ASP A 748 -11.09 -7.30 1.36
C ASP A 748 -10.41 -7.78 2.68
N PRO A 749 -11.18 -8.34 3.64
CA PRO A 749 -10.67 -8.76 4.96
C PRO A 749 -9.61 -9.86 4.90
N ARG A 750 -9.60 -10.64 3.81
CA ARG A 750 -8.62 -11.72 3.57
C ARG A 750 -7.41 -11.24 2.77
N ASN A 751 -7.39 -9.98 2.35
CA ASN A 751 -6.33 -9.38 1.55
C ASN A 751 -6.05 -10.18 0.26
N VAL A 752 -7.12 -10.59 -0.42
CA VAL A 752 -7.09 -11.28 -1.72
C VAL A 752 -6.35 -10.42 -2.74
N LEU A 753 -6.57 -9.10 -2.75
CA LEU A 753 -5.88 -8.15 -3.63
C LEU A 753 -4.65 -7.56 -2.93
N ALA A 754 -3.71 -8.43 -2.54
CA ALA A 754 -2.52 -8.09 -1.76
C ALA A 754 -1.46 -7.26 -2.51
N TYR A 755 -1.50 -7.27 -3.84
CA TYR A 755 -0.42 -6.77 -4.72
C TYR A 755 -0.73 -5.41 -5.35
N ALA A 756 -1.89 -4.83 -5.04
CA ALA A 756 -2.22 -3.45 -5.41
C ALA A 756 -1.35 -2.45 -4.64
N CYS A 757 -1.47 -1.16 -4.98
CA CYS A 757 -0.79 -0.08 -4.25
C CYS A 757 -1.06 -0.21 -2.74
N PRO A 758 -0.01 -0.35 -1.91
CA PRO A 758 -0.18 -0.57 -0.48
C PRO A 758 -0.98 0.55 0.16
N LEU A 759 -1.96 0.16 0.97
CA LEU A 759 -2.69 1.08 1.83
C LEU A 759 -1.94 1.22 3.16
N PRO A 760 -2.05 2.37 3.85
CA PRO A 760 -1.46 2.50 5.17
C PRO A 760 -1.97 1.40 6.08
N LYS A 761 -1.14 0.98 7.03
CA LYS A 761 -1.61 0.06 8.06
C LYS A 761 -2.82 0.69 8.74
N PRO A 762 -3.87 -0.08 9.00
CA PRO A 762 -4.95 0.43 9.83
C PRO A 762 -4.31 0.93 11.13
N PRO A 763 -4.76 2.08 11.66
CA PRO A 763 -4.34 2.61 12.95
C PRO A 763 -4.09 1.51 13.97
N MET A 764 -3.02 1.62 14.75
CA MET A 764 -2.92 0.78 15.94
C MET A 764 -4.19 1.00 16.76
N LYS A 765 -4.79 -0.09 17.24
CA LYS A 765 -6.03 -0.05 18.02
C LYS A 765 -5.86 0.97 19.14
N GLN A 766 -6.63 2.07 19.14
CA GLN A 766 -6.69 2.89 20.34
C GLN A 766 -7.12 1.99 21.49
N LYS A 767 -6.35 2.02 22.57
CA LYS A 767 -6.64 1.15 23.72
C LYS A 767 -7.89 1.66 24.45
N LEU A 768 -8.06 2.98 24.47
CA LEU A 768 -9.13 3.66 25.20
C LEU A 768 -9.62 4.90 24.46
N ILE A 769 -10.94 5.01 24.28
CA ILE A 769 -11.63 6.19 23.77
C ILE A 769 -12.61 6.63 24.86
N ILE A 770 -12.51 7.90 25.25
CA ILE A 770 -13.29 8.51 26.33
C ILE A 770 -14.18 9.59 25.73
N LEU A 771 -15.50 9.42 25.82
CA LEU A 771 -16.50 10.39 25.38
C LEU A 771 -16.90 11.29 26.56
N VAL A 772 -16.57 12.57 26.50
CA VAL A 772 -16.88 13.52 27.58
C VAL A 772 -18.21 14.21 27.29
N THR A 773 -19.22 13.86 28.08
CA THR A 773 -20.59 14.36 27.95
C THR A 773 -20.94 15.28 29.13
N GLY A 774 -22.08 15.96 29.04
CA GLY A 774 -22.55 16.88 30.09
C GLY A 774 -23.14 18.16 29.51
N GLU A 775 -23.76 18.97 30.36
CA GLU A 775 -24.46 20.18 29.93
C GLU A 775 -23.51 21.33 29.57
N SER A 776 -24.04 22.44 29.05
CA SER A 776 -23.22 23.63 28.82
C SER A 776 -22.71 24.20 30.15
N GLY A 777 -21.47 24.70 30.18
CA GLY A 777 -20.88 25.33 31.36
C GLY A 777 -20.37 24.39 32.46
N VAL A 778 -20.46 23.07 32.30
CA VAL A 778 -19.94 22.10 33.29
C VAL A 778 -18.42 21.92 33.26
N GLY A 779 -17.74 22.42 32.22
CA GLY A 779 -16.27 22.36 32.13
C GLY A 779 -15.70 21.14 31.39
N LYS A 780 -16.44 20.55 30.43
CA LYS A 780 -16.00 19.35 29.69
C LYS A 780 -14.60 19.46 29.07
N ASP A 781 -14.34 20.52 28.31
CA ASP A 781 -13.06 20.72 27.63
C ASP A 781 -11.91 20.89 28.63
N TYR A 782 -12.17 21.60 29.74
CA TYR A 782 -11.23 21.79 30.85
C TYR A 782 -10.86 20.46 31.53
N CYS A 783 -11.86 19.63 31.87
CA CYS A 783 -11.61 18.31 32.44
C CYS A 783 -10.85 17.39 31.47
N ALA A 784 -11.22 17.42 30.19
CA ALA A 784 -10.55 16.64 29.15
C ALA A 784 -9.05 17.00 29.02
N ASP A 785 -8.71 18.29 29.05
CA ASP A 785 -7.32 18.75 29.00
C ASP A 785 -6.50 18.26 30.21
N ILE A 786 -7.10 18.30 31.40
CA ILE A 786 -6.46 17.80 32.62
C ILE A 786 -6.20 16.28 32.50
N TRP A 787 -7.20 15.50 32.09
CA TRP A 787 -7.07 14.05 31.96
C TRP A 787 -6.04 13.66 30.91
N VAL A 788 -5.99 14.34 29.77
CA VAL A 788 -4.93 14.15 28.76
C VAL A 788 -3.55 14.45 29.34
N SER A 789 -3.42 15.50 30.17
CA SER A 789 -2.14 15.81 30.84
C SER A 789 -1.70 14.70 31.80
N VAL A 790 -2.64 14.06 32.51
CA VAL A 790 -2.36 12.95 33.44
C VAL A 790 -1.83 11.74 32.68
N PHE A 791 -2.48 11.35 31.58
CA PHE A 791 -2.00 10.25 30.73
C PHE A 791 -0.60 10.51 30.16
N THR A 792 -0.35 11.73 29.69
CA THR A 792 0.93 12.12 29.06
C THR A 792 2.09 12.17 30.07
N ARG A 793 1.81 12.52 31.33
CA ARG A 793 2.81 12.62 32.40
C ARG A 793 3.17 11.29 33.08
N CYS A 794 2.43 10.22 32.80
CA CYS A 794 2.60 8.95 33.49
C CYS A 794 3.90 8.24 33.03
N ALA A 795 5.01 8.44 33.77
CA ALA A 795 6.37 8.05 33.36
C ALA A 795 6.61 6.55 33.10
N HIS A 796 5.76 5.66 33.60
CA HIS A 796 5.95 4.19 33.55
C HIS A 796 5.50 3.54 32.23
N LYS A 797 4.74 4.27 31.40
CA LYS A 797 4.37 3.86 30.05
C LYS A 797 4.36 5.13 29.21
N ARG A 798 5.20 5.25 28.18
CA ARG A 798 5.13 6.36 27.20
C ARG A 798 3.77 6.34 26.47
N CYS A 799 2.71 6.77 27.16
CA CYS A 799 1.33 6.74 26.71
C CYS A 799 1.05 8.04 25.96
N LYS A 800 0.65 7.92 24.68
CA LYS A 800 0.23 9.06 23.89
C LYS A 800 -1.26 9.31 24.09
N ALA A 801 -1.62 10.52 24.53
CA ALA A 801 -3.01 10.92 24.72
C ALA A 801 -3.31 12.25 24.01
N ARG A 802 -4.53 12.37 23.49
CA ARG A 802 -4.99 13.59 22.80
C ARG A 802 -6.45 13.90 23.10
N LYS A 803 -6.78 15.20 23.15
CA LYS A 803 -8.15 15.71 23.12
C LYS A 803 -8.54 16.08 21.69
N ALA A 804 -9.78 15.78 21.30
CA ALA A 804 -10.39 16.28 20.07
C ALA A 804 -11.87 16.62 20.30
N SER A 805 -12.43 17.54 19.53
CA SER A 805 -13.88 17.81 19.55
C SER A 805 -14.54 17.27 18.30
N ILE A 806 -15.58 16.45 18.47
CA ILE A 806 -16.40 15.92 17.37
C ILE A 806 -17.14 17.02 16.60
N SER A 807 -17.32 18.18 17.23
CA SER A 807 -18.03 19.32 16.64
C SER A 807 -17.18 20.22 15.74
N ASP A 808 -15.88 19.97 15.63
CA ASP A 808 -14.97 20.88 14.89
C ASP A 808 -15.21 20.86 13.39
N ALA A 809 -15.53 19.70 12.81
CA ALA A 809 -15.89 19.60 11.39
C ALA A 809 -17.10 20.48 11.05
N THR A 810 -18.18 20.33 11.83
CA THR A 810 -19.39 21.15 11.67
C THR A 810 -19.12 22.65 11.84
N LYS A 811 -18.22 23.06 12.75
CA LYS A 811 -17.86 24.48 12.91
C LYS A 811 -17.17 25.03 11.66
N ARG A 812 -16.27 24.26 11.04
CA ARG A 812 -15.59 24.67 9.80
C ARG A 812 -16.58 24.84 8.66
N GLU A 813 -17.48 23.88 8.49
CA GLU A 813 -18.50 23.92 7.44
C GLU A 813 -19.50 25.06 7.68
N TYR A 814 -19.92 25.27 8.94
CA TYR A 814 -20.76 26.40 9.31
C TYR A 814 -20.07 27.74 9.03
N ALA A 815 -18.79 27.90 9.43
CA ALA A 815 -18.00 29.09 9.15
C ALA A 815 -17.88 29.37 7.65
N ALA A 816 -17.60 28.33 6.85
CA ALA A 816 -17.52 28.44 5.39
C ALA A 816 -18.88 28.82 4.76
N ALA A 817 -19.98 28.29 5.27
CA ALA A 817 -21.32 28.55 4.75
C ALA A 817 -21.89 29.92 5.15
N THR A 818 -21.55 30.42 6.35
CA THR A 818 -22.15 31.66 6.89
C THR A 818 -21.19 32.84 6.98
N GLY A 819 -19.90 32.64 6.69
CA GLY A 819 -18.85 33.63 6.90
C GLY A 819 -18.54 33.92 8.37
N ALA A 820 -18.90 33.02 9.30
CA ALA A 820 -18.56 33.15 10.71
C ALA A 820 -17.06 32.93 10.94
N ASP A 821 -16.48 33.59 11.94
CA ASP A 821 -15.05 33.47 12.26
C ASP A 821 -14.77 32.08 12.87
N LEU A 822 -13.99 31.27 12.16
CA LEU A 822 -13.65 29.91 12.58
C LEU A 822 -12.76 29.89 13.83
N ASP A 823 -11.76 30.77 13.91
CA ASP A 823 -10.83 30.80 15.02
C ASP A 823 -11.56 31.25 16.29
N ALA A 824 -12.48 32.21 16.18
CA ALA A 824 -13.37 32.58 17.26
C ALA A 824 -14.35 31.45 17.65
N LEU A 825 -14.89 30.69 16.69
CA LEU A 825 -15.75 29.52 17.00
C LEU A 825 -15.01 28.39 17.74
N LEU A 826 -13.71 28.26 17.50
CA LEU A 826 -12.86 27.24 18.12
C LEU A 826 -12.31 27.68 19.47
N GLY A 827 -11.93 28.95 19.61
CA GLY A 827 -11.20 29.49 20.77
C GLY A 827 -11.99 30.42 21.70
N ASP A 828 -12.95 31.19 21.20
CA ASP A 828 -13.73 32.16 21.99
C ASP A 828 -15.04 31.55 22.50
N ARG A 829 -15.17 31.48 23.83
CA ARG A 829 -16.34 30.89 24.48
C ARG A 829 -17.60 31.74 24.33
N ALA A 830 -17.50 33.07 24.44
CA ALA A 830 -18.66 33.96 24.34
C ALA A 830 -19.21 33.93 22.90
N TYR A 831 -18.32 33.99 21.92
CA TYR A 831 -18.66 33.88 20.50
C TYR A 831 -19.31 32.51 20.18
N LYS A 832 -18.73 31.43 20.69
CA LYS A 832 -19.28 30.07 20.52
C LYS A 832 -20.68 29.92 21.13
N GLU A 833 -20.97 30.54 22.27
CA GLU A 833 -22.31 30.49 22.88
C GLU A 833 -23.33 31.30 22.06
N GLN A 834 -22.94 32.45 21.51
CA GLN A 834 -23.80 33.25 20.62
C GLN A 834 -24.22 32.46 19.38
N HIS A 835 -23.30 31.72 18.75
CA HIS A 835 -23.56 30.92 17.54
C HIS A 835 -24.15 29.53 17.81
N ARG A 836 -24.25 29.07 19.07
CA ARG A 836 -24.66 27.70 19.42
C ARG A 836 -26.04 27.30 18.88
N PRO A 837 -27.10 28.13 18.94
CA PRO A 837 -28.41 27.77 18.39
C PRO A 837 -28.35 27.55 16.87
N ALA A 838 -27.72 28.49 16.14
CA ALA A 838 -27.57 28.43 14.68
C ALA A 838 -26.74 27.21 14.24
N LEU A 839 -25.62 26.96 14.93
CA LEU A 839 -24.76 25.81 14.64
C LEU A 839 -25.45 24.47 14.93
N THR A 840 -26.38 24.45 15.90
CA THR A 840 -27.22 23.28 16.18
C THR A 840 -28.27 23.06 15.09
N ALA A 841 -28.91 24.13 14.60
CA ALA A 841 -29.84 24.06 13.49
C ALA A 841 -29.13 23.59 12.20
N PHE A 842 -27.96 24.16 11.90
CA PHE A 842 -27.11 23.76 10.78
C PHE A 842 -26.78 22.26 10.81
N PHE A 843 -26.29 21.76 11.94
CA PHE A 843 -25.99 20.33 12.10
C PHE A 843 -27.22 19.43 11.90
N LYS A 844 -28.39 19.82 12.43
CA LYS A 844 -29.63 19.06 12.26
C LYS A 844 -30.05 19.00 10.79
N GLU A 845 -29.87 20.07 10.03
CA GLU A 845 -30.17 20.08 8.60
C GLU A 845 -29.22 19.17 7.82
N GLN A 846 -27.92 19.20 8.14
CA GLN A 846 -26.97 18.26 7.55
C GLN A 846 -27.32 16.79 7.85
N MET A 847 -27.80 16.50 9.07
CA MET A 847 -28.26 15.15 9.41
C MET A 847 -29.50 14.70 8.62
N ARG A 848 -30.38 15.62 8.20
CA ARG A 848 -31.52 15.27 7.34
C ARG A 848 -31.05 14.77 5.96
N GLN A 849 -29.98 15.37 5.46
CA GLN A 849 -29.37 14.99 4.18
C GLN A 849 -28.42 13.79 4.32
N GLN A 850 -27.77 13.65 5.47
CA GLN A 850 -26.80 12.59 5.79
C GLN A 850 -27.10 11.98 7.17
N PRO A 851 -28.01 11.00 7.27
CA PRO A 851 -28.40 10.42 8.57
C PRO A 851 -27.25 9.83 9.39
N ARG A 852 -26.19 9.32 8.74
CA ARG A 852 -24.98 8.76 9.37
C ARG A 852 -23.87 9.78 9.65
N LEU A 853 -24.14 11.08 9.56
CA LEU A 853 -23.14 12.13 9.81
C LEU A 853 -22.48 12.05 11.20
N PRO A 854 -23.19 11.75 12.31
CA PRO A 854 -22.56 11.59 13.63
C PRO A 854 -21.54 10.46 13.69
N GLU A 855 -21.87 9.30 13.12
CA GLU A 855 -20.97 8.14 13.02
C GLU A 855 -19.71 8.50 12.21
N LYS A 856 -19.89 9.21 11.09
CA LYS A 856 -18.80 9.71 10.25
C LYS A 856 -17.89 10.68 11.01
N HIS A 857 -18.45 11.65 11.75
CA HIS A 857 -17.65 12.60 12.55
C HIS A 857 -16.89 11.90 13.67
N PHE A 858 -17.53 10.97 14.38
CA PHE A 858 -16.89 10.19 15.43
C PHE A 858 -15.71 9.41 14.86
N LEU A 859 -15.94 8.68 13.77
CA LEU A 859 -14.91 7.92 13.09
C LEU A 859 -13.76 8.82 12.64
N ASN A 860 -14.03 9.94 11.97
CA ASN A 860 -12.98 10.88 11.56
C ASN A 860 -12.09 11.32 12.73
N VAL A 861 -12.68 11.71 13.87
CA VAL A 861 -11.91 12.09 15.06
C VAL A 861 -11.09 10.93 15.63
N VAL A 862 -11.66 9.72 15.67
CA VAL A 862 -10.93 8.52 16.07
C VAL A 862 -9.73 8.29 15.15
N PHE A 863 -9.90 8.43 13.85
CA PHE A 863 -8.83 8.14 12.90
C PHE A 863 -7.75 9.22 12.82
N ASP A 864 -8.11 10.50 13.02
CA ASP A 864 -7.13 11.58 13.15
C ASP A 864 -6.22 11.42 14.39
N ALA A 865 -6.62 10.57 15.34
CA ALA A 865 -5.87 10.21 16.53
C ALA A 865 -5.42 8.74 16.53
N ALA A 866 -5.24 8.16 15.34
CA ALA A 866 -4.83 6.77 15.10
C ALA A 866 -3.54 6.33 15.82
N ASP A 867 -2.61 7.25 16.06
CA ASP A 867 -1.32 6.97 16.70
C ASP A 867 -1.34 7.22 18.22
N MET A 868 -2.51 7.52 18.79
CA MET A 868 -2.72 7.76 20.22
C MET A 868 -3.15 6.47 20.93
N ASP A 869 -2.66 6.25 22.15
CA ASP A 869 -3.13 5.16 23.00
C ASP A 869 -4.49 5.49 23.62
N VAL A 870 -4.70 6.78 23.95
CA VAL A 870 -5.92 7.31 24.57
C VAL A 870 -6.44 8.52 23.79
N LEU A 871 -7.72 8.47 23.43
CA LEU A 871 -8.42 9.59 22.80
C LEU A 871 -9.54 10.10 23.69
N VAL A 872 -9.56 11.39 23.99
CA VAL A 872 -10.64 12.05 24.73
C VAL A 872 -11.44 12.92 23.77
N ILE A 873 -12.70 12.56 23.53
CA ILE A 873 -13.59 13.25 22.58
C ILE A 873 -14.59 14.11 23.36
N THR A 874 -14.68 15.39 23.02
CA THR A 874 -15.66 16.33 23.57
C THR A 874 -16.64 16.82 22.50
N GLY A 875 -17.69 17.52 22.93
CA GLY A 875 -18.66 18.13 22.01
C GLY A 875 -19.73 17.16 21.50
N MET A 876 -19.90 16.02 22.17
CA MET A 876 -20.97 15.05 21.89
C MET A 876 -22.35 15.71 22.02
N ARG A 877 -23.26 15.32 21.13
CA ARG A 877 -24.66 15.78 21.12
C ARG A 877 -25.66 14.63 21.38
N ASP A 878 -25.22 13.38 21.28
CA ASP A 878 -26.03 12.19 21.52
C ASP A 878 -26.32 11.97 23.00
N GLU A 879 -27.52 11.48 23.30
CA GLU A 879 -27.95 11.17 24.67
C GLU A 879 -27.31 9.87 25.20
N ALA A 880 -27.13 8.88 24.32
CA ALA A 880 -26.55 7.57 24.63
C ALA A 880 -25.37 7.23 23.67
N PRO A 881 -24.26 7.97 23.74
CA PRO A 881 -23.20 7.90 22.73
C PRO A 881 -22.47 6.55 22.71
N THR A 882 -22.29 5.91 23.87
CA THR A 882 -21.59 4.61 23.93
C THR A 882 -22.40 3.50 23.24
N ALA A 883 -23.72 3.47 23.45
CA ALA A 883 -24.61 2.52 22.78
C ALA A 883 -24.63 2.74 21.26
N THR A 884 -24.58 4.00 20.83
CA THR A 884 -24.66 4.35 19.41
C THR A 884 -23.34 4.11 18.67
N LEU A 885 -22.18 4.33 19.31
CA LEU A 885 -20.89 4.42 18.60
C LEU A 885 -19.93 3.24 18.87
N SER A 886 -20.18 2.41 19.88
CA SER A 886 -19.27 1.32 20.27
C SER A 886 -19.02 0.30 19.16
N HIS A 887 -20.05 -0.06 18.40
CA HIS A 887 -19.97 -1.01 17.29
C HIS A 887 -19.03 -0.54 16.16
N LEU A 888 -18.79 0.77 16.05
CA LEU A 888 -17.90 1.37 15.04
C LEU A 888 -16.42 1.21 15.40
N VAL A 889 -16.12 0.94 16.68
CA VAL A 889 -14.76 0.76 17.21
C VAL A 889 -14.66 -0.53 18.03
N PRO A 890 -14.97 -1.70 17.45
CA PRO A 890 -15.11 -2.97 18.20
C PRO A 890 -13.79 -3.45 18.82
N ASN A 891 -12.69 -2.85 18.39
CA ASN A 891 -11.33 -3.17 18.81
C ASN A 891 -10.77 -2.21 19.87
N SER A 892 -11.56 -1.22 20.29
CA SER A 892 -11.18 -0.19 21.26
C SER A 892 -12.16 -0.19 22.43
N ARG A 893 -11.67 0.14 23.64
CA ARG A 893 -12.58 0.36 24.78
C ARG A 893 -13.19 1.75 24.64
N LEU A 894 -14.49 1.81 24.41
CA LEU A 894 -15.25 3.06 24.40
C LEU A 894 -15.98 3.22 25.74
N LEU A 895 -15.81 4.37 26.38
CA LEU A 895 -16.54 4.72 27.60
C LEU A 895 -16.95 6.18 27.56
N ASP A 896 -18.05 6.52 28.22
CA ASP A 896 -18.48 7.89 28.39
C ASP A 896 -18.38 8.36 29.85
N ILE A 897 -17.97 9.61 30.02
CA ILE A 897 -17.87 10.29 31.31
C ILE A 897 -18.80 11.48 31.28
N ARG A 898 -19.86 11.46 32.09
CA ARG A 898 -20.74 12.61 32.26
C ARG A 898 -20.13 13.56 33.27
N VAL A 899 -19.77 14.77 32.82
CA VAL A 899 -19.34 15.85 33.70
C VAL A 899 -20.56 16.62 34.20
N THR A 900 -20.72 16.70 35.52
CA THR A 900 -21.79 17.44 36.18
C THR A 900 -21.24 18.64 36.92
N ALA A 901 -22.08 19.66 37.10
CA ALA A 901 -21.83 20.81 37.97
C ALA A 901 -23.17 21.47 38.29
N SER A 902 -23.25 22.10 39.45
CA SER A 902 -24.42 22.78 39.97
C SER A 902 -24.78 23.97 39.10
N GLU A 903 -26.06 24.35 39.13
CA GLU A 903 -26.56 25.49 38.35
C GLU A 903 -25.80 26.77 38.69
N LYS A 904 -25.50 27.00 39.98
CA LYS A 904 -24.69 28.13 40.46
C LYS A 904 -23.29 28.13 39.83
N THR A 905 -22.62 26.98 39.82
CA THR A 905 -21.29 26.82 39.24
C THR A 905 -21.32 27.00 37.71
N ARG A 906 -22.33 26.47 37.03
CA ARG A 906 -22.52 26.64 35.58
C ARG A 906 -22.77 28.10 35.21
N GLN A 907 -23.62 28.80 35.95
CA GLN A 907 -23.90 30.22 35.75
C GLN A 907 -22.66 31.09 36.00
N ALA A 908 -21.93 30.84 37.10
CA ALA A 908 -20.67 31.53 37.38
C ALA A 908 -19.65 31.33 36.25
N ARG A 909 -19.55 30.12 35.71
CA ARG A 909 -18.68 29.79 34.57
C ARG A 909 -19.17 30.38 33.24
N ARG A 910 -20.42 30.82 33.12
CA ARG A 910 -21.04 31.32 31.87
C ARG A 910 -21.03 32.85 31.72
N LYS A 911 -20.58 33.62 32.71
CA LYS A 911 -20.79 35.09 32.77
C LYS A 911 -20.29 35.87 31.53
N CYS A 912 -21.24 36.27 30.68
CA CYS A 912 -21.34 37.63 30.14
C CYS A 912 -22.16 38.47 31.13
N GLN A 913 -21.79 39.75 31.28
CA GLN A 913 -22.55 40.75 32.03
C GLN A 913 -23.99 40.81 31.50
N VAL A 914 -24.97 40.57 32.37
CA VAL A 914 -26.26 41.25 32.23
C VAL A 914 -25.98 42.66 32.75
N ASN A 915 -26.05 43.66 31.87
CA ASN A 915 -26.07 45.05 32.29
C ASN A 915 -27.33 45.25 33.16
N ASP A 916 -27.12 45.62 34.41
CA ASP A 916 -28.13 46.15 35.33
C ASP A 916 -28.62 47.53 34.85
N ASN A 917 -29.31 47.58 33.71
CA ASN A 917 -29.91 48.81 33.19
C ASN A 917 -31.29 48.61 32.55
N ASP A 918 -32.06 47.65 33.04
CA ASP A 918 -33.52 47.62 32.85
C ASP A 918 -34.22 47.32 34.18
N ARG A 919 -34.00 48.24 35.14
CA ARG A 919 -34.99 48.52 36.18
C ARG A 919 -35.78 49.74 35.73
N HIS A 920 -36.84 49.53 34.95
CA HIS A 920 -38.12 50.24 35.07
C HIS A 920 -39.15 49.69 34.06
N ASN A 921 -40.37 49.50 34.56
CA ASN A 921 -41.63 49.19 33.85
C ASN A 921 -41.85 47.75 33.36
N HIS A 922 -42.43 46.91 34.20
CA HIS A 922 -43.89 46.73 34.17
C HIS A 922 -44.43 46.04 35.42
N ASP A 923 -45.64 46.45 35.78
CA ASP A 923 -46.30 46.34 37.07
C ASP A 923 -46.51 44.94 37.65
N CYS A 924 -46.41 44.91 38.97
CA CYS A 924 -47.09 43.94 39.82
C CYS A 924 -48.62 44.13 39.71
N LYS A 925 -49.34 43.05 39.43
CA LYS A 925 -50.64 42.80 40.05
C LYS A 925 -50.61 41.46 40.78
N ASN A 926 -50.82 41.59 42.09
CA ASN A 926 -51.19 40.53 43.03
C ASN A 926 -52.27 39.61 42.45
N ASP A 927 -52.18 38.31 42.76
CA ASP A 927 -53.17 37.74 43.67
C ASP A 927 -52.65 36.48 44.37
N ASN A 928 -52.66 36.57 45.70
CA ASN A 928 -52.47 35.48 46.65
C ASN A 928 -53.74 34.61 46.66
N ARG A 929 -53.62 33.29 46.45
CA ARG A 929 -54.57 32.29 46.99
C ARG A 929 -53.99 30.87 46.93
N GLY A 930 -53.70 30.32 48.12
CA GLY A 930 -54.16 28.99 48.58
C GLY A 930 -53.71 27.70 47.88
N SER A 931 -52.97 26.88 48.63
CA SER A 931 -53.07 25.41 48.78
C SER A 931 -53.78 24.59 47.68
N ASN A 932 -53.04 23.71 46.99
CA ASN A 932 -53.24 22.25 46.96
C ASN A 932 -52.47 21.63 45.78
N GLY A 933 -51.97 20.41 46.01
CA GLY A 933 -51.12 19.69 45.07
C GLY A 933 -51.79 19.33 43.75
N SER A 934 -50.95 19.11 42.73
CA SER A 934 -51.20 18.13 41.68
C SER A 934 -49.92 17.95 40.88
N ASN A 935 -49.46 16.71 40.83
CA ASN A 935 -48.55 16.21 39.80
C ASN A 935 -48.94 16.75 38.42
N CYS A 936 -47.98 17.31 37.69
CA CYS A 936 -47.94 17.24 36.24
C CYS A 936 -46.50 16.96 35.81
N LYS A 937 -46.13 15.69 35.90
CA LYS A 937 -45.05 15.11 35.10
C LYS A 937 -45.44 15.25 33.63
N SER A 938 -44.73 16.06 32.86
CA SER A 938 -44.66 15.88 31.42
C SER A 938 -43.61 14.80 31.14
N ASN A 939 -44.10 13.61 30.82
CA ASN A 939 -43.33 12.45 30.39
C ASN A 939 -42.48 12.77 29.16
N SER A 940 -41.15 12.83 29.34
CA SER A 940 -40.21 12.37 28.32
C SER A 940 -39.72 11.02 28.81
N THR A 941 -39.98 9.97 28.03
CA THR A 941 -39.42 8.63 28.20
C THR A 941 -37.91 8.69 28.02
N THR A 942 -37.18 9.11 29.06
CA THR A 942 -35.74 8.89 29.12
C THR A 942 -35.52 7.39 29.27
N LEU A 943 -35.01 6.76 28.21
CA LEU A 943 -34.33 5.46 28.33
C LEU A 943 -33.39 5.54 29.54
N ASP A 944 -33.41 4.53 30.40
CA ASP A 944 -32.65 4.44 31.65
C ASP A 944 -31.15 4.20 31.36
N TYR A 945 -30.55 5.10 30.58
CA TYR A 945 -29.17 5.02 30.10
C TYR A 945 -28.22 5.40 31.24
N ARG A 946 -27.41 4.43 31.66
CA ARG A 946 -26.34 4.64 32.66
C ARG A 946 -25.02 4.94 31.95
N HIS A 947 -24.48 6.13 32.18
CA HIS A 947 -23.14 6.51 31.77
C HIS A 947 -22.08 5.61 32.41
N SER A 948 -20.97 5.34 31.70
CA SER A 948 -19.90 4.51 32.24
C SER A 948 -19.29 5.09 33.51
N LEU A 949 -19.09 6.41 33.58
CA LEU A 949 -18.64 7.14 34.77
C LEU A 949 -19.32 8.52 34.87
N VAL A 950 -19.40 9.05 36.09
CA VAL A 950 -19.87 10.42 36.38
C VAL A 950 -18.80 11.16 37.15
N PHE A 951 -18.47 12.38 36.72
CA PHE A 951 -17.51 13.26 37.40
C PHE A 951 -18.17 14.57 37.80
N ASP A 952 -18.15 14.85 39.10
CA ASP A 952 -18.71 16.09 39.64
C ASP A 952 -17.66 17.19 39.72
N ASN A 953 -17.84 18.25 38.94
CA ASN A 953 -16.89 19.33 38.74
C ASN A 953 -17.29 20.60 39.50
N GLU A 954 -17.49 20.49 40.82
CA GLU A 954 -17.82 21.63 41.70
C GLU A 954 -16.58 22.41 42.17
N ALA A 955 -15.45 21.72 42.35
CA ALA A 955 -14.25 22.33 42.92
C ALA A 955 -13.59 23.33 41.95
N THR A 956 -12.95 24.36 42.52
CA THR A 956 -12.04 25.25 41.79
C THR A 956 -10.64 24.64 41.75
N GLY A 957 -9.97 24.65 40.59
CA GLY A 957 -8.64 24.05 40.40
C GLY A 957 -8.70 22.67 39.73
N ASP A 958 -7.53 22.05 39.52
CA ASP A 958 -7.41 20.81 38.73
C ASP A 958 -7.22 19.54 39.58
N GLU A 959 -6.99 19.66 40.89
CA GLU A 959 -6.65 18.55 41.78
C GLU A 959 -7.68 17.43 41.79
N VAL A 960 -8.97 17.79 41.87
CA VAL A 960 -10.07 16.81 41.92
C VAL A 960 -10.20 16.05 40.60
N ALA A 961 -10.04 16.75 39.47
CA ALA A 961 -10.07 16.13 38.14
C ALA A 961 -8.85 15.23 37.90
N ARG A 962 -7.66 15.61 38.41
CA ARG A 962 -6.46 14.76 38.37
C ARG A 962 -6.66 13.49 39.20
N ARG A 963 -7.10 13.64 40.46
CA ARG A 963 -7.35 12.49 41.35
C ARG A 963 -8.39 11.53 40.78
N PHE A 964 -9.40 12.05 40.08
CA PHE A 964 -10.36 11.22 39.37
C PHE A 964 -9.71 10.41 38.25
N ALA A 965 -8.87 11.02 37.41
CA ALA A 965 -8.13 10.32 36.37
C ALA A 965 -7.20 9.24 36.95
N ASP A 966 -6.46 9.57 38.01
CA ASP A 966 -5.54 8.64 38.67
C ASP A 966 -6.27 7.41 39.22
N LYS A 967 -7.45 7.62 39.82
CA LYS A 967 -8.21 6.55 40.47
C LYS A 967 -9.03 5.70 39.52
N TYR A 968 -9.62 6.30 38.48
CA TYR A 968 -10.64 5.62 37.66
C TYR A 968 -10.19 5.41 36.20
N LEU A 969 -9.32 6.26 35.66
CA LEU A 969 -8.98 6.23 34.23
C LEU A 969 -7.62 5.56 33.97
N LEU A 970 -6.58 5.86 34.76
CA LEU A 970 -5.27 5.22 34.63
C LEU A 970 -5.30 3.69 34.79
N PRO A 971 -6.08 3.10 35.72
CA PRO A 971 -6.14 1.65 35.87
C PRO A 971 -6.66 0.91 34.63
N LEU A 972 -7.46 1.57 33.78
CA LEU A 972 -7.99 0.99 32.54
C LEU A 972 -6.89 0.65 31.53
N LEU A 973 -5.70 1.24 31.69
CA LEU A 973 -4.52 0.99 30.86
C LEU A 973 -3.58 -0.08 31.47
N HIS A 974 -3.98 -0.78 32.54
CA HIS A 974 -3.14 -1.79 33.17
C HIS A 974 -2.96 -3.05 32.30
N LYS A 975 -1.76 -3.65 32.32
CA LYS A 975 -1.43 -4.81 31.45
C LYS A 975 -2.29 -6.06 31.77
N ASP A 976 -2.67 -6.23 33.03
CA ASP A 976 -3.50 -7.37 33.44
C ASP A 976 -4.94 -7.27 32.94
N LEU A 977 -5.48 -6.05 32.83
CA LEU A 977 -6.78 -5.81 32.21
C LEU A 977 -6.73 -6.04 30.69
N GLU A 978 -5.62 -5.72 30.02
CA GLU A 978 -5.40 -6.08 28.61
C GLU A 978 -5.36 -7.61 28.44
N ARG A 979 -4.66 -8.31 29.34
CA ARG A 979 -4.58 -9.77 29.38
C ARG A 979 -5.95 -10.42 29.59
N LEU A 980 -6.74 -9.95 30.56
CA LEU A 980 -8.10 -10.44 30.82
C LEU A 980 -9.02 -10.21 29.62
N ALA A 981 -8.97 -9.04 28.99
CA ALA A 981 -9.75 -8.76 27.79
C ALA A 981 -9.36 -9.69 26.61
N SER A 982 -8.07 -10.03 26.47
CA SER A 982 -7.62 -10.98 25.45
C SER A 982 -8.02 -12.44 25.71
N MET A 983 -8.49 -12.75 26.92
CA MET A 983 -8.99 -14.07 27.29
C MET A 983 -10.49 -14.24 27.02
N VAL A 984 -11.22 -13.14 26.73
CA VAL A 984 -12.62 -13.21 26.30
C VAL A 984 -12.64 -13.54 24.81
N VAL A 985 -13.20 -14.69 24.45
CA VAL A 985 -13.37 -15.10 23.05
C VAL A 985 -14.41 -14.19 22.41
N PRO A 986 -14.10 -13.46 21.32
CA PRO A 986 -15.11 -12.71 20.60
C PRO A 986 -16.11 -13.69 19.97
N VAL A 987 -17.40 -13.50 20.24
CA VAL A 987 -18.47 -14.26 19.59
C VAL A 987 -18.68 -13.64 18.20
N PRO A 988 -18.45 -14.38 17.10
CA PRO A 988 -18.81 -13.90 15.77
C PRO A 988 -20.31 -13.60 15.73
N ASP A 989 -20.71 -12.49 15.10
CA ASP A 989 -22.10 -12.13 14.81
C ASP A 989 -23.00 -11.77 16.01
N PHE A 990 -22.44 -11.40 17.17
CA PHE A 990 -23.22 -10.80 18.25
C PHE A 990 -23.38 -9.29 17.99
N GLN A 991 -24.49 -8.90 17.34
CA GLN A 991 -24.91 -7.49 17.17
C GLN A 991 -25.40 -6.88 18.47
#